data_AF-A0A928ENF3-F1
#
_entry.id   AF-A0A928ENF3-F1
#
_cell.length_a   1.000
_cell.length_b   1.000
_cell.length_c   1.000
_cell.angle_alpha   90.00
_cell.angle_beta   90.00
_cell.angle_gamma   90.00
#
_symmetry.space_group_name_H-M   'P 1'
#
loop_
_entity.id
_entity.type
_entity.pdbx_description
1 polymer ?
#
loop_
_entity_poly.entity_id
_entity_poly.type
_entity_poly.pdbx_seq_one_letter_code
_entity_poly.pdbx_strand_id
1 'polypeptide(L)'
;MKRSLAFLVAFIILTGILLPNLSLFAFAEDISVDTEVNAEEKVTDIRQMRSVSFSCHFDSTNYSINLGGTVTHDALIKYRDHVIEIYAVPLGESVEKIVFDPNTSAIAETPIAVRFQFSKKITSIAEKYYSYCVVLRSQEGERILATDPRYAEVASSFEFDKDARSGYKGIETERISSASNAGAGRVVIPIFLNKLISGSSSGYVYQTYAENIYFEKSYIEELDARARTATASGAQVYFRILVDGIGGGISIRYDENLTDVRYYMPDVYDEKTLTRVEATVSFLIERYENIQSGIVDGMIVGSRVDDAEFNYIETKDATQYLDTYALYAMVIANSARKIRSDIDIVIPFSDVNIFDGNTANSTIELLIAKFDHALSSGLNFSVMIEGSISPVSLKDGKFSLLETKEQLYTQNIKLFDEYLNRLAKDFKSAPRSFSFAWRVPSGLNANELSGAYAYSYLKLSQCENISSFIVSFSDVEANGKDNSFNAMKNIFEYIDTPKRDNVISNVLEMFGKNSWQEVLGGTEPQVPVLRNDLNVPVLNSIPNGFKGEFAYFDFSKSVALNNWYKGVSCGYLRLDHTGFGTALRADMTASDAHEYSELLCLYDYPESFKYTPYLAFRFKIDSADAENSLFEIVISGGQGAERLSASQTVISGGEALLVLDLSGYANELTDSWKISVRSLDGSAEEFFVSIYDIVGYSMEYDSQALASNIEAERLRIRDQADISADESSGSTIGIIITIAILVISLGVGVFVCIRPNDNENERDTEEDTSNKD
;
A
#
# COMPACT_ATOMS: atom_id res chain seq x y z
N MET A 1 38.73 -12.43 18.61
CA MET A 1 37.91 -11.71 17.61
C MET A 1 38.09 -10.18 17.60
N LYS A 2 39.22 -9.62 18.07
CA LYS A 2 39.49 -8.16 18.08
C LYS A 2 40.77 -7.73 17.32
N ARG A 3 41.38 -8.62 16.55
CA ARG A 3 42.61 -8.33 15.76
C ARG A 3 42.41 -8.32 14.24
N SER A 4 41.25 -8.77 13.71
CA SER A 4 40.97 -8.77 12.27
C SER A 4 40.34 -7.46 11.76
N LEU A 5 39.78 -6.63 12.63
CA LEU A 5 39.13 -5.38 12.23
C LEU A 5 40.14 -4.24 11.97
N ALA A 6 41.29 -4.26 12.65
CA ALA A 6 42.35 -3.25 12.45
C ALA A 6 43.12 -3.45 11.12
N PHE A 7 43.14 -4.67 10.57
CA PHE A 7 43.84 -4.96 9.31
C PHE A 7 43.01 -4.56 8.08
N LEU A 8 41.68 -4.58 8.18
CA LEU A 8 40.77 -4.20 7.08
C LEU A 8 40.75 -2.67 6.87
N VAL A 9 40.79 -1.89 7.95
CA VAL A 9 40.77 -0.42 7.90
C VAL A 9 42.09 0.15 7.38
N ALA A 10 43.22 -0.52 7.65
CA ALA A 10 44.51 -0.12 7.10
C ALA A 10 44.67 -0.41 5.60
N PHE A 11 43.96 -1.42 5.06
CA PHE A 11 44.04 -1.79 3.64
C PHE A 11 43.22 -0.86 2.74
N ILE A 12 42.09 -0.34 3.23
CA ILE A 12 41.21 0.58 2.49
C ILE A 12 41.83 1.99 2.38
N ILE A 13 42.64 2.40 3.37
CA ILE A 13 43.32 3.70 3.35
C ILE A 13 44.58 3.66 2.47
N LEU A 14 45.15 2.49 2.18
CA LEU A 14 46.37 2.35 1.38
C LEU A 14 46.11 2.20 -0.14
N THR A 15 44.91 1.77 -0.57
CA THR A 15 44.56 1.65 -1.99
C THR A 15 44.00 2.94 -2.61
N GLY A 16 43.65 3.94 -1.80
CA GLY A 16 43.11 5.23 -2.27
C GLY A 16 44.13 6.29 -2.70
N ILE A 17 45.44 6.03 -2.58
CA ILE A 17 46.49 7.06 -2.76
C ILE A 17 47.49 6.74 -3.90
N LEU A 18 47.32 5.64 -4.63
CA LEU A 18 48.21 5.32 -5.76
C LEU A 18 47.42 5.01 -7.03
N LEU A 19 47.14 6.05 -7.83
CA LEU A 19 47.47 6.16 -9.27
C LEU A 19 46.69 7.31 -9.94
N PRO A 20 47.31 8.49 -10.14
CA PRO A 20 46.94 9.39 -11.21
C PRO A 20 47.70 9.04 -12.51
N ASN A 21 47.08 9.35 -13.65
CA ASN A 21 47.65 9.44 -15.00
C ASN A 21 47.95 8.14 -15.75
N LEU A 22 47.10 7.84 -16.75
CA LEU A 22 47.52 7.41 -18.09
C LEU A 22 46.43 7.77 -19.10
N SER A 23 46.66 8.90 -19.78
CA SER A 23 46.01 9.31 -21.03
C SER A 23 46.38 8.36 -22.17
N LEU A 24 45.44 7.98 -23.04
CA LEU A 24 45.76 7.68 -24.43
C LEU A 24 44.57 7.92 -25.39
N PHE A 25 44.97 8.37 -26.59
CA PHE A 25 44.26 9.07 -27.66
C PHE A 25 43.43 8.20 -28.62
N ALA A 26 42.66 8.92 -29.46
CA ALA A 26 42.21 8.63 -30.84
C ALA A 26 40.85 7.91 -30.96
N PHE A 27 39.90 8.32 -31.83
CA PHE A 27 40.02 8.98 -33.13
C PHE A 27 39.02 10.14 -33.30
N ALA A 28 39.52 11.26 -33.85
CA ALA A 28 38.74 12.22 -34.61
C ALA A 28 38.87 11.84 -36.09
N GLU A 29 37.77 11.87 -36.84
CA GLU A 29 37.80 11.86 -38.29
C GLU A 29 37.12 13.15 -38.77
N ASP A 30 37.91 13.97 -39.48
CA ASP A 30 37.53 15.22 -40.13
C ASP A 30 36.46 14.98 -41.19
N ILE A 31 35.35 15.75 -41.16
CA ILE A 31 34.69 16.21 -42.39
C ILE A 31 34.30 17.68 -42.24
N SER A 32 34.59 18.40 -43.32
CA SER A 32 34.66 19.83 -43.55
C SER A 32 33.37 20.64 -43.36
N VAL A 33 33.59 21.89 -42.97
CA VAL A 33 32.71 23.06 -43.04
C VAL A 33 32.19 23.28 -44.47
N ASP A 34 30.88 23.45 -44.60
CA ASP A 34 30.31 24.43 -45.55
C ASP A 34 29.11 25.13 -44.89
N THR A 35 29.22 26.46 -44.87
CA THR A 35 28.29 27.46 -44.36
C THR A 35 27.01 27.54 -45.19
N GLU A 36 25.84 27.47 -44.56
CA GLU A 36 24.70 28.32 -44.91
C GLU A 36 23.80 28.58 -43.70
N VAL A 37 23.65 29.86 -43.40
CA VAL A 37 23.00 30.46 -42.23
C VAL A 37 21.48 30.26 -42.32
N ASN A 38 20.84 29.64 -41.33
CA ASN A 38 19.40 29.76 -41.12
C ASN A 38 19.03 29.82 -39.62
N ALA A 39 18.21 30.81 -39.29
CA ALA A 39 17.92 31.32 -37.94
C ALA A 39 16.95 30.45 -37.10
N GLU A 40 16.98 29.13 -37.23
CA GLU A 40 16.18 28.20 -36.41
C GLU A 40 17.00 27.51 -35.29
N GLU A 41 18.30 27.80 -35.19
CA GLU A 41 19.25 27.14 -34.27
C GLU A 41 19.35 27.81 -32.88
N LYS A 42 18.24 28.32 -32.33
CA LYS A 42 18.22 28.90 -30.96
C LYS A 42 17.58 28.01 -29.89
N VAL A 43 17.15 26.79 -30.25
CA VAL A 43 16.49 25.86 -29.32
C VAL A 43 17.23 24.52 -29.16
N THR A 44 18.29 24.27 -29.94
CA THR A 44 18.94 22.94 -29.99
C THR A 44 20.26 22.80 -29.23
N ASP A 45 20.76 23.84 -28.57
CA ASP A 45 22.02 23.79 -27.78
C ASP A 45 21.81 23.62 -26.26
N ILE A 46 20.58 23.24 -25.86
CA ILE A 46 20.19 23.02 -24.44
C ILE A 46 20.64 21.64 -23.91
N ARG A 47 21.10 20.73 -24.78
CA ARG A 47 21.52 19.37 -24.36
C ARG A 47 22.98 19.25 -23.89
N GLN A 48 23.71 20.34 -23.69
CA GLN A 48 25.12 20.26 -23.24
C GLN A 48 25.35 20.85 -21.84
N MET A 49 25.76 19.94 -20.94
CA MET A 49 26.34 20.13 -19.60
C MET A 49 25.38 20.43 -18.43
N ARG A 50 25.26 19.45 -17.53
CA ARG A 50 24.74 19.55 -16.15
C ARG A 50 25.56 20.56 -15.32
N SER A 51 25.43 21.85 -15.63
CA SER A 51 26.18 22.96 -15.03
C SER A 51 25.73 23.27 -13.61
N VAL A 52 24.48 22.93 -13.28
CA VAL A 52 23.88 23.08 -11.95
C VAL A 52 23.14 21.79 -11.59
N SER A 53 23.42 21.24 -10.41
CA SER A 53 22.55 20.26 -9.77
C SER A 53 21.57 20.98 -8.86
N PHE A 54 20.33 20.51 -8.82
CA PHE A 54 19.25 21.13 -8.06
C PHE A 54 18.42 20.06 -7.36
N SER A 55 17.92 20.38 -6.17
CA SER A 55 17.09 19.53 -5.34
C SER A 55 16.02 20.38 -4.68
N CYS A 56 14.83 19.82 -4.55
CA CYS A 56 13.65 20.49 -4.02
C CYS A 56 12.91 19.51 -3.10
N HIS A 57 12.82 19.84 -1.81
CA HIS A 57 12.21 18.98 -0.80
C HIS A 57 11.18 19.74 0.00
N PHE A 58 10.05 19.10 0.30
CA PHE A 58 9.06 19.65 1.22
C PHE A 58 9.35 19.20 2.65
N ASP A 59 9.53 20.18 3.54
CA ASP A 59 9.63 19.96 4.99
C ASP A 59 8.24 20.11 5.60
N SER A 60 7.65 18.97 5.96
CA SER A 60 6.33 18.87 6.59
C SER A 60 6.29 19.44 8.01
N THR A 61 7.43 19.52 8.71
CA THR A 61 7.49 20.02 10.09
C THR A 61 7.43 21.54 10.12
N ASN A 62 8.20 22.18 9.23
CA ASN A 62 8.28 23.65 9.15
C ASN A 62 7.33 24.26 8.12
N TYR A 63 6.59 23.42 7.37
CA TYR A 63 5.76 23.82 6.24
C TYR A 63 6.53 24.72 5.28
N SER A 64 7.67 24.22 4.82
CA SER A 64 8.58 24.97 3.96
C SER A 64 9.15 24.13 2.83
N ILE A 65 9.39 24.77 1.68
CA ILE A 65 10.11 24.19 0.56
C ILE A 65 11.59 24.51 0.73
N ASN A 66 12.40 23.47 0.86
CA ASN A 66 13.85 23.54 0.96
C ASN A 66 14.45 23.29 -0.42
N LEU A 67 15.16 24.30 -0.91
CA LEU A 67 15.72 24.36 -2.26
C LEU A 67 17.23 24.39 -2.12
N GLY A 68 17.94 23.55 -2.84
CA GLY A 68 19.39 23.52 -2.74
C GLY A 68 20.06 22.87 -3.92
N GLY A 69 21.31 23.21 -4.15
CA GLY A 69 22.03 22.72 -5.32
C GLY A 69 23.52 23.00 -5.29
N THR A 70 24.20 22.48 -6.30
CA THR A 70 25.62 22.73 -6.51
C THR A 70 25.90 23.17 -7.93
N VAL A 71 26.83 24.10 -8.10
CA VAL A 71 27.27 24.59 -9.40
C VAL A 71 28.61 23.93 -9.73
N THR A 72 28.74 23.39 -10.95
CA THR A 72 30.00 22.78 -11.39
C THR A 72 31.10 23.83 -11.51
N HIS A 73 32.35 23.40 -11.40
CA HIS A 73 33.50 24.32 -11.49
C HIS A 73 33.52 25.11 -12.81
N ASP A 74 33.25 24.45 -13.93
CA ASP A 74 33.23 25.06 -15.26
C ASP A 74 32.12 26.12 -15.39
N ALA A 75 30.93 25.82 -14.85
CA ALA A 75 29.82 26.77 -14.81
C ALA A 75 30.13 27.97 -13.92
N LEU A 76 30.79 27.74 -12.78
CA LEU A 76 31.17 28.80 -11.86
C LEU A 76 32.21 29.76 -12.48
N ILE A 77 33.12 29.26 -13.32
CA ILE A 77 34.06 30.10 -14.09
C ILE A 77 33.31 30.86 -15.20
N LYS A 78 32.50 30.16 -15.99
CA LYS A 78 31.81 30.72 -17.16
C LYS A 78 30.80 31.80 -16.77
N TYR A 79 30.07 31.59 -15.68
CA TYR A 79 28.99 32.44 -15.22
C TYR A 79 29.34 33.21 -13.95
N ARG A 80 30.64 33.44 -13.67
CA ARG A 80 31.14 34.05 -12.42
C ARG A 80 30.48 35.38 -12.03
N ASP A 81 30.05 36.14 -13.04
CA ASP A 81 29.46 37.48 -12.90
C ASP A 81 27.92 37.43 -12.91
N HIS A 82 27.32 36.23 -12.91
CA HIS A 82 25.87 36.02 -12.86
C HIS A 82 25.36 35.86 -11.41
N VAL A 83 24.07 36.08 -11.24
CA VAL A 83 23.30 35.81 -10.02
C VAL A 83 22.48 34.55 -10.24
N ILE A 84 22.42 33.68 -9.24
CA ILE A 84 21.48 32.56 -9.19
C ILE A 84 20.14 33.11 -8.72
N GLU A 85 19.11 32.93 -9.54
CA GLU A 85 17.72 33.22 -9.22
C GLU A 85 16.93 31.91 -9.13
N ILE A 86 16.00 31.84 -8.20
CA ILE A 86 15.03 30.75 -8.12
C ILE A 86 13.65 31.28 -8.46
N TYR A 87 12.96 30.57 -9.33
CA TYR A 87 11.57 30.84 -9.69
C TYR A 87 10.69 29.69 -9.21
N ALA A 88 9.49 30.05 -8.75
CA ALA A 88 8.41 29.10 -8.54
C ALA A 88 7.44 29.22 -9.72
N VAL A 89 7.16 28.09 -10.35
CA VAL A 89 6.27 27.97 -11.51
C VAL A 89 4.92 27.45 -11.00
N PRO A 90 3.87 28.28 -11.02
CA PRO A 90 2.54 27.89 -10.55
C PRO A 90 1.95 26.73 -11.37
N LEU A 91 0.93 26.09 -10.80
CA LEU A 91 0.21 24.99 -11.45
C LEU A 91 -0.36 25.43 -12.80
N GLY A 92 -0.05 24.67 -13.86
CA GLY A 92 -0.58 24.90 -15.21
C GLY A 92 0.10 26.02 -15.99
N GLU A 93 1.12 26.67 -15.41
CA GLU A 93 1.92 27.69 -16.07
C GLU A 93 3.18 27.08 -16.72
N SER A 94 3.65 27.68 -17.82
CA SER A 94 4.89 27.26 -18.47
C SER A 94 6.09 27.95 -17.83
N VAL A 95 7.23 27.25 -17.77
CA VAL A 95 8.48 27.78 -17.22
C VAL A 95 8.91 29.03 -17.95
N GLU A 96 8.79 29.03 -19.28
CA GLU A 96 9.21 30.14 -20.13
C GLU A 96 8.38 31.39 -19.84
N LYS A 97 7.07 31.23 -19.69
CA LYS A 97 6.17 32.34 -19.37
C LYS A 97 6.50 32.95 -18.01
N ILE A 98 6.86 32.13 -17.02
CA ILE A 98 7.21 32.62 -15.68
C ILE A 98 8.61 33.25 -15.65
N VAL A 99 9.61 32.56 -16.17
CA VAL A 99 11.03 32.96 -16.08
C VAL A 99 11.34 34.17 -16.96
N PHE A 100 10.74 34.26 -18.15
CA PHE A 100 11.05 35.32 -19.10
C PHE A 100 10.05 36.48 -19.09
N ASP A 101 9.01 36.45 -18.25
CA ASP A 101 8.18 37.62 -18.01
C ASP A 101 8.93 38.65 -17.15
N PRO A 102 9.10 39.90 -17.62
CA PRO A 102 9.76 40.97 -16.86
C PRO A 102 9.01 41.37 -15.59
N ASN A 103 7.72 41.06 -15.47
CA ASN A 103 6.91 41.36 -14.28
C ASN A 103 7.06 40.31 -13.17
N THR A 104 7.61 39.14 -13.49
CA THR A 104 7.83 38.08 -12.51
C THR A 104 9.16 38.29 -11.78
N SER A 105 9.09 38.30 -10.45
CA SER A 105 10.27 38.40 -9.58
C SER A 105 10.70 37.02 -9.09
N ALA A 106 12.00 36.80 -8.97
CA ALA A 106 12.55 35.60 -8.36
C ALA A 106 12.10 35.49 -6.89
N ILE A 107 11.85 34.27 -6.42
CA ILE A 107 11.49 34.01 -5.01
C ILE A 107 12.71 34.06 -4.10
N ALA A 108 13.90 33.89 -4.67
CA ALA A 108 15.18 34.00 -3.98
C ALA A 108 16.29 34.31 -4.99
N GLU A 109 17.32 35.02 -4.53
CA GLU A 109 18.52 35.31 -5.31
C GLU A 109 19.80 35.19 -4.46
N THR A 110 20.90 34.76 -5.08
CA THR A 110 22.22 34.74 -4.46
C THR A 110 23.31 34.91 -5.53
N PRO A 111 24.47 35.54 -5.20
CA PRO A 111 25.64 35.44 -6.06
C PRO A 111 26.00 33.98 -6.37
N ILE A 112 26.51 33.72 -7.56
CA ILE A 112 26.91 32.36 -7.95
C ILE A 112 27.96 31.79 -7.00
N ALA A 113 27.71 30.58 -6.49
CA ALA A 113 28.57 29.90 -5.54
C ALA A 113 28.55 28.39 -5.79
N VAL A 114 29.55 27.67 -5.27
CA VAL A 114 29.66 26.21 -5.42
C VAL A 114 28.43 25.50 -4.87
N ARG A 115 27.82 26.05 -3.81
CA ARG A 115 26.60 25.56 -3.19
C ARG A 115 25.66 26.72 -2.89
N PHE A 116 24.37 26.48 -3.01
CA PHE A 116 23.33 27.40 -2.59
C PHE A 116 22.23 26.61 -1.87
N GLN A 117 21.56 27.28 -0.93
CA GLN A 117 20.45 26.71 -0.18
C GLN A 117 19.48 27.82 0.22
N PHE A 118 18.19 27.55 0.06
CA PHE A 118 17.10 28.45 0.39
C PHE A 118 15.97 27.67 1.05
N SER A 119 15.19 28.36 1.87
CA SER A 119 13.97 27.81 2.46
C SER A 119 12.85 28.83 2.30
N LYS A 120 11.73 28.41 1.71
CA LYS A 120 10.53 29.22 1.54
C LYS A 120 9.40 28.61 2.36
N LYS A 121 8.86 29.34 3.33
CA LYS A 121 7.60 28.94 3.98
C LYS A 121 6.45 29.04 2.97
N ILE A 122 5.62 28.00 2.92
CA ILE A 122 4.44 28.04 2.05
C ILE A 122 3.32 28.84 2.71
N THR A 123 2.56 29.57 1.91
CA THR A 123 1.39 30.33 2.35
C THR A 123 0.07 29.76 1.87
N SER A 124 0.11 28.84 0.90
CA SER A 124 -1.06 28.09 0.43
C SER A 124 -0.67 26.65 0.07
N ILE A 125 -1.67 25.77 -0.04
CA ILE A 125 -1.46 24.36 -0.41
C ILE A 125 -0.91 24.25 -1.83
N ALA A 126 -1.36 25.10 -2.75
CA ALA A 126 -0.88 25.07 -4.14
C ALA A 126 0.65 25.21 -4.24
N GLU A 127 1.27 26.03 -3.38
CA GLU A 127 2.73 26.24 -3.40
C GLU A 127 3.56 24.99 -3.08
N LYS A 128 2.97 23.99 -2.39
CA LYS A 128 3.58 22.68 -2.17
C LYS A 128 3.79 21.92 -3.49
N TYR A 129 2.92 22.16 -4.45
CA TYR A 129 2.89 21.50 -5.74
C TYR A 129 3.35 22.40 -6.89
N TYR A 130 3.92 23.57 -6.59
CA TYR A 130 4.64 24.33 -7.61
C TYR A 130 5.90 23.57 -8.01
N SER A 131 6.31 23.76 -9.27
CA SER A 131 7.63 23.34 -9.69
C SER A 131 8.60 24.51 -9.53
N TYR A 132 9.87 24.21 -9.23
CA TYR A 132 10.89 25.20 -8.94
C TYR A 132 12.05 25.02 -9.89
N CYS A 133 12.61 26.11 -10.42
CA CYS A 133 13.74 26.05 -11.32
C CYS A 133 14.81 27.08 -10.94
N VAL A 134 16.04 26.79 -11.37
CA VAL A 134 17.19 27.66 -11.19
C VAL A 134 17.48 28.39 -12.50
N VAL A 135 17.68 29.69 -12.39
CA VAL A 135 17.98 30.59 -13.51
C VAL A 135 19.27 31.34 -13.19
N LEU A 136 20.13 31.50 -14.18
CA LEU A 136 21.30 32.37 -14.09
C LEU A 136 20.98 33.69 -14.76
N ARG A 137 21.07 34.79 -14.03
CA ARG A 137 20.87 36.15 -14.56
C ARG A 137 22.20 36.89 -14.69
N SER A 138 22.48 37.43 -15.88
CA SER A 138 23.67 38.24 -16.15
C SER A 138 23.52 39.66 -15.58
N GLN A 139 24.63 40.42 -15.55
CA GLN A 139 24.60 41.84 -15.15
C GLN A 139 23.77 42.71 -16.09
N GLU A 140 23.66 42.32 -17.36
CA GLU A 140 22.86 43.00 -18.38
C GLU A 140 21.37 42.63 -18.30
N GLY A 141 21.01 41.71 -17.40
CA GLY A 141 19.63 41.27 -17.17
C GLY A 141 19.19 40.08 -18.01
N GLU A 142 20.07 39.49 -18.81
CA GLU A 142 19.78 38.26 -19.57
C GLU A 142 19.57 37.09 -18.60
N ARG A 143 18.50 36.32 -18.80
CA ARG A 143 18.16 35.14 -17.99
C ARG A 143 18.44 33.86 -18.78
N ILE A 144 19.03 32.87 -18.15
CA ILE A 144 19.32 31.55 -18.72
C ILE A 144 18.76 30.47 -17.79
N LEU A 145 17.88 29.61 -18.30
CA LEU A 145 17.37 28.47 -17.54
C LEU A 145 18.51 27.48 -17.30
N ALA A 146 18.89 27.28 -16.04
CA ALA A 146 20.02 26.44 -15.66
C ALA A 146 19.60 25.01 -15.31
N THR A 147 18.33 24.81 -14.93
CA THR A 147 17.76 23.49 -14.62
C THR A 147 16.33 23.39 -15.11
N ASP A 148 15.91 22.17 -15.47
CA ASP A 148 14.50 21.84 -15.61
C ASP A 148 13.73 22.13 -14.31
N PRO A 149 12.44 22.50 -14.39
CA PRO A 149 11.60 22.69 -13.21
C PRO A 149 11.40 21.38 -12.44
N ARG A 150 11.45 21.44 -11.11
CA ARG A 150 11.26 20.28 -10.22
C ARG A 150 10.23 20.54 -9.14
N TYR A 151 9.37 19.57 -8.89
CA TYR A 151 8.45 19.62 -7.76
C TYR A 151 9.18 19.29 -6.46
N ALA A 152 8.57 19.67 -5.34
CA ALA A 152 9.08 19.31 -4.03
C ALA A 152 8.82 17.83 -3.73
N GLU A 153 9.88 17.11 -3.34
CA GLU A 153 9.82 15.72 -2.94
C GLU A 153 9.44 15.56 -1.48
N VAL A 154 8.71 14.48 -1.19
CA VAL A 154 8.52 13.94 0.15
C VAL A 154 9.35 12.66 0.24
N ALA A 155 10.11 12.50 1.32
CA ALA A 155 10.92 11.32 1.53
C ALA A 155 10.06 10.04 1.44
N SER A 156 10.56 9.05 0.70
CA SER A 156 9.93 7.73 0.58
C SER A 156 10.92 6.66 1.00
N SER A 157 10.43 5.70 1.78
CA SER A 157 11.15 4.48 2.16
C SER A 157 10.56 3.25 1.47
N PHE A 158 9.65 3.45 0.51
CA PHE A 158 9.04 2.35 -0.21
C PHE A 158 10.15 1.59 -0.94
N GLU A 159 10.36 0.35 -0.51
CA GLU A 159 11.16 -0.62 -1.21
C GLU A 159 10.25 -1.77 -1.61
N PHE A 160 10.30 -2.13 -2.90
CA PHE A 160 9.55 -3.28 -3.37
C PHE A 160 10.18 -4.55 -2.81
N ASP A 161 9.44 -5.26 -1.96
CA ASP A 161 9.82 -6.60 -1.51
C ASP A 161 9.44 -7.64 -2.58
N LYS A 162 10.46 -8.17 -3.27
CA LYS A 162 10.29 -9.25 -4.28
C LYS A 162 9.86 -10.57 -3.65
N ASP A 163 10.01 -10.73 -2.34
CA ASP A 163 9.76 -11.97 -1.60
C ASP A 163 8.40 -11.97 -0.87
N ALA A 164 7.67 -10.84 -0.85
CA ALA A 164 6.31 -10.70 -0.33
C ALA A 164 5.24 -11.39 -1.20
N ARG A 165 5.51 -12.62 -1.65
CA ARG A 165 4.66 -13.40 -2.56
C ARG A 165 3.33 -13.83 -1.94
N SER A 166 3.10 -13.64 -0.64
CA SER A 166 1.81 -13.90 0.02
C SER A 166 0.65 -13.10 -0.61
N GLY A 167 0.95 -11.95 -1.22
CA GLY A 167 -0.01 -11.09 -1.92
C GLY A 167 -0.26 -11.42 -3.39
N TYR A 168 0.31 -12.50 -3.94
CA TYR A 168 0.24 -12.77 -5.39
C TYR A 168 -1.19 -12.99 -5.89
N LYS A 169 -2.02 -13.70 -5.13
CA LYS A 169 -3.43 -13.96 -5.48
C LYS A 169 -4.32 -12.78 -5.06
N GLY A 170 -4.73 -11.96 -6.02
CA GLY A 170 -5.54 -10.77 -5.78
C GLY A 170 -6.97 -10.83 -6.33
N ILE A 171 -7.84 -9.98 -5.79
CA ILE A 171 -9.23 -9.83 -6.27
C ILE A 171 -9.76 -8.41 -6.07
N GLU A 172 -10.63 -7.98 -6.97
CA GLU A 172 -11.45 -6.78 -6.86
C GLU A 172 -12.93 -7.18 -7.04
N THR A 173 -13.74 -7.03 -6.00
CA THR A 173 -15.14 -7.46 -5.94
C THR A 173 -15.87 -6.72 -4.82
N GLU A 174 -17.19 -6.57 -4.97
CA GLU A 174 -18.07 -6.14 -3.87
C GLU A 174 -18.29 -7.24 -2.82
N ARG A 175 -18.04 -8.52 -3.17
CA ARG A 175 -18.15 -9.69 -2.27
C ARG A 175 -16.92 -9.91 -1.40
N ILE A 176 -16.51 -8.88 -0.66
CA ILE A 176 -15.25 -8.89 0.09
C ILE A 176 -15.20 -10.00 1.15
N SER A 177 -16.31 -10.28 1.82
CA SER A 177 -16.38 -11.35 2.81
C SER A 177 -16.14 -12.73 2.18
N SER A 178 -16.78 -13.05 1.06
CA SER A 178 -16.53 -14.29 0.31
C SER A 178 -15.10 -14.39 -0.21
N ALA A 179 -14.57 -13.29 -0.76
CA ALA A 179 -13.19 -13.21 -1.25
C ALA A 179 -12.16 -13.43 -0.14
N SER A 180 -12.38 -12.77 0.99
CA SER A 180 -11.55 -12.87 2.19
C SER A 180 -11.59 -14.29 2.77
N ASN A 181 -12.78 -14.92 2.80
CA ASN A 181 -12.91 -16.32 3.18
C ASN A 181 -12.26 -17.29 2.19
N ALA A 182 -12.18 -16.96 0.91
CA ALA A 182 -11.39 -17.73 -0.06
C ALA A 182 -9.87 -17.46 0.03
N GLY A 183 -9.46 -16.58 0.95
CA GLY A 183 -8.06 -16.30 1.23
C GLY A 183 -7.35 -15.60 0.09
N ALA A 184 -7.97 -14.54 -0.42
CA ALA A 184 -7.28 -13.55 -1.25
C ALA A 184 -6.08 -12.99 -0.48
N GLY A 185 -4.89 -12.97 -1.11
CA GLY A 185 -3.70 -12.34 -0.55
C GLY A 185 -3.65 -10.84 -0.80
N ARG A 186 -4.43 -10.35 -1.76
CA ARG A 186 -4.62 -8.93 -2.05
C ARG A 186 -6.08 -8.62 -2.36
N VAL A 187 -6.61 -7.55 -1.81
CA VAL A 187 -7.97 -7.06 -2.07
C VAL A 187 -7.90 -5.63 -2.55
N VAL A 188 -8.48 -5.36 -3.72
CA VAL A 188 -8.65 -4.00 -4.25
C VAL A 188 -10.06 -3.52 -3.92
N ILE A 189 -10.16 -2.36 -3.27
CA ILE A 189 -11.41 -1.72 -2.90
C ILE A 189 -11.53 -0.40 -3.68
N PRO A 190 -12.49 -0.27 -4.60
CA PRO A 190 -12.77 0.98 -5.29
C PRO A 190 -13.27 2.06 -4.31
N ILE A 191 -12.72 3.27 -4.43
CA ILE A 191 -13.13 4.46 -3.69
C ILE A 191 -13.49 5.56 -4.67
N PHE A 192 -14.71 6.09 -4.53
CA PHE A 192 -15.20 7.20 -5.33
C PHE A 192 -15.07 8.52 -4.57
N LEU A 193 -14.10 9.36 -4.93
CA LEU A 193 -13.81 10.61 -4.21
C LEU A 193 -15.02 11.54 -4.12
N ASN A 194 -15.82 11.62 -5.18
CA ASN A 194 -17.04 12.43 -5.27
C ASN A 194 -18.19 11.89 -4.41
N LYS A 195 -18.15 10.63 -3.95
CA LYS A 195 -19.11 10.06 -3.00
C LYS A 195 -18.62 10.15 -1.56
N LEU A 196 -17.30 10.17 -1.37
CA LEU A 196 -16.65 10.22 -0.07
C LEU A 196 -16.84 11.57 0.62
N ILE A 197 -16.72 12.67 -0.12
CA ILE A 197 -16.84 14.02 0.41
C ILE A 197 -18.33 14.38 0.55
N SER A 198 -18.76 14.65 1.78
CA SER A 198 -20.13 15.03 2.07
C SER A 198 -20.38 16.49 1.67
N GLY A 199 -21.52 16.73 1.00
CA GLY A 199 -22.04 18.08 0.79
C GLY A 199 -22.66 18.69 2.06
N SER A 200 -22.77 17.90 3.13
CA SER A 200 -23.34 18.30 4.42
C SER A 200 -22.26 18.56 5.47
N SER A 201 -22.59 19.27 6.54
CA SER A 201 -21.72 19.40 7.72
C SER A 201 -21.89 18.25 8.73
N SER A 202 -22.55 17.16 8.34
CA SER A 202 -22.67 15.94 9.14
C SER A 202 -21.74 14.86 8.57
N GLY A 203 -20.83 14.37 9.38
CA GLY A 203 -19.84 13.38 8.93
C GLY A 203 -18.59 13.35 9.80
N TYR A 204 -17.57 12.63 9.34
CA TYR A 204 -16.23 12.73 9.90
C TYR A 204 -15.61 14.06 9.45
N VAL A 205 -15.07 14.83 10.39
CA VAL A 205 -14.46 16.12 10.09
C VAL A 205 -12.95 15.95 9.99
N TYR A 206 -12.37 16.45 8.91
CA TYR A 206 -10.94 16.55 8.74
C TYR A 206 -10.55 18.01 8.56
N GLN A 207 -9.68 18.48 9.46
CA GLN A 207 -9.25 19.87 9.47
C GLN A 207 -7.99 20.01 8.63
N THR A 208 -8.09 20.77 7.53
CA THR A 208 -6.93 21.21 6.77
C THR A 208 -6.43 22.56 7.29
N TYR A 209 -5.33 23.07 6.73
CA TYR A 209 -4.86 24.42 7.02
C TYR A 209 -5.88 25.50 6.58
N ALA A 210 -6.70 25.23 5.56
CA ALA A 210 -7.56 26.22 4.91
C ALA A 210 -9.06 26.04 5.17
N GLU A 211 -9.54 24.79 5.25
CA GLU A 211 -10.96 24.46 5.44
C GLU A 211 -11.17 23.17 6.25
N ASN A 212 -12.39 23.02 6.81
CA ASN A 212 -12.87 21.75 7.33
C ASN A 212 -13.56 20.98 6.21
N ILE A 213 -13.13 19.75 5.97
CA ILE A 213 -13.74 18.84 5.01
C ILE A 213 -14.56 17.81 5.79
N TYR A 214 -15.77 17.55 5.34
CA TYR A 214 -16.68 16.57 5.93
C TYR A 214 -16.75 15.34 5.03
N PHE A 215 -16.50 14.17 5.60
CA PHE A 215 -16.60 12.88 4.90
C PHE A 215 -17.88 12.14 5.28
N GLU A 216 -18.49 11.51 4.29
CA GLU A 216 -19.77 10.82 4.41
C GLU A 216 -19.65 9.61 5.35
N LYS A 217 -20.34 9.69 6.50
CA LYS A 217 -20.13 8.75 7.60
C LYS A 217 -20.46 7.30 7.22
N SER A 218 -21.58 7.09 6.51
CA SER A 218 -22.01 5.75 6.10
C SER A 218 -21.01 5.11 5.14
N TYR A 219 -20.50 5.88 4.17
CA TYR A 219 -19.49 5.41 3.23
C TYR A 219 -18.19 5.02 3.94
N ILE A 220 -17.74 5.83 4.90
CA ILE A 220 -16.53 5.52 5.70
C ILE A 220 -16.73 4.28 6.57
N GLU A 221 -17.88 4.13 7.22
CA GLU A 221 -18.14 2.94 8.04
C GLU A 221 -18.22 1.66 7.21
N GLU A 222 -18.74 1.72 5.99
CA GLU A 222 -18.70 0.62 5.03
C GLU A 222 -17.26 0.31 4.62
N LEU A 223 -16.46 1.34 4.30
CA LEU A 223 -15.06 1.21 3.94
C LEU A 223 -14.23 0.59 5.08
N ASP A 224 -14.46 1.01 6.33
CA ASP A 224 -13.84 0.39 7.51
C ASP A 224 -14.17 -1.10 7.62
N ALA A 225 -15.43 -1.47 7.43
CA ALA A 225 -15.85 -2.87 7.48
C ALA A 225 -15.17 -3.70 6.40
N ARG A 226 -15.08 -3.17 5.17
CA ARG A 226 -14.42 -3.81 4.02
C ARG A 226 -12.90 -3.95 4.23
N ALA A 227 -12.22 -2.89 4.63
CA ALA A 227 -10.78 -2.87 4.85
C ALA A 227 -10.36 -3.74 6.04
N ARG A 228 -11.05 -3.63 7.19
CA ARG A 228 -10.82 -4.51 8.34
C ARG A 228 -10.99 -5.98 7.98
N THR A 229 -12.05 -6.33 7.26
CA THR A 229 -12.36 -7.72 6.87
C THR A 229 -11.22 -8.34 6.05
N ALA A 230 -10.72 -7.59 5.07
CA ALA A 230 -9.59 -8.02 4.25
C ALA A 230 -8.30 -8.13 5.08
N THR A 231 -8.01 -7.12 5.91
CA THR A 231 -6.82 -7.09 6.81
C THR A 231 -6.82 -8.29 7.77
N ALA A 232 -7.96 -8.56 8.41
CA ALA A 232 -8.14 -9.68 9.35
C ALA A 232 -7.99 -11.07 8.68
N SER A 233 -8.05 -11.11 7.35
CA SER A 233 -7.82 -12.33 6.58
C SER A 233 -6.37 -12.45 6.09
N GLY A 234 -5.50 -11.53 6.51
CA GLY A 234 -4.09 -11.45 6.11
C GLY A 234 -3.88 -10.89 4.69
N ALA A 235 -4.90 -10.26 4.10
CA ALA A 235 -4.81 -9.71 2.76
C ALA A 235 -4.19 -8.31 2.77
N GLN A 236 -3.35 -8.03 1.78
CA GLN A 236 -2.93 -6.65 1.48
C GLN A 236 -4.11 -5.87 0.89
N VAL A 237 -4.41 -4.70 1.43
CA VAL A 237 -5.54 -3.87 1.00
C VAL A 237 -5.04 -2.73 0.13
N TYR A 238 -5.61 -2.62 -1.07
CA TYR A 238 -5.33 -1.52 -1.99
C TYR A 238 -6.60 -0.71 -2.24
N PHE A 239 -6.50 0.60 -2.09
CA PHE A 239 -7.59 1.50 -2.46
C PHE A 239 -7.42 1.96 -3.90
N ARG A 240 -8.41 1.71 -4.76
CA ARG A 240 -8.43 2.26 -6.12
C ARG A 240 -9.20 3.58 -6.11
N ILE A 241 -8.48 4.67 -6.34
CA ILE A 241 -9.02 6.02 -6.31
C ILE A 241 -9.66 6.34 -7.65
N LEU A 242 -10.98 6.57 -7.65
CA LEU A 242 -11.83 6.81 -8.82
C LEU A 242 -12.71 8.05 -8.62
N VAL A 243 -13.24 8.55 -9.72
CA VAL A 243 -14.30 9.58 -9.77
C VAL A 243 -15.27 9.16 -10.87
N ASP A 244 -16.55 8.95 -10.55
CA ASP A 244 -17.55 8.42 -11.50
C ASP A 244 -18.56 9.47 -12.00
N GLY A 245 -18.40 10.75 -11.64
CA GLY A 245 -19.30 11.80 -12.08
C GLY A 245 -18.95 13.19 -11.55
N ILE A 246 -19.73 14.19 -12.00
CA ILE A 246 -19.68 15.57 -11.51
C ILE A 246 -20.42 15.65 -10.17
N GLY A 247 -19.77 16.12 -9.11
CA GLY A 247 -20.41 16.29 -7.79
C GLY A 247 -19.45 16.11 -6.61
N GLY A 248 -19.98 16.14 -5.39
CA GLY A 248 -19.19 15.88 -4.17
C GLY A 248 -18.11 16.91 -3.86
N GLY A 249 -18.10 18.05 -4.54
CA GLY A 249 -17.11 19.08 -4.32
C GLY A 249 -15.72 18.78 -4.90
N ILE A 250 -15.58 17.75 -5.73
CA ILE A 250 -14.43 17.57 -6.61
C ILE A 250 -14.80 18.15 -7.97
N SER A 251 -14.07 19.16 -8.42
CA SER A 251 -14.25 19.70 -9.76
C SER A 251 -13.55 18.78 -10.76
N ILE A 252 -14.16 18.61 -11.93
CA ILE A 252 -13.59 17.95 -13.09
C ILE A 252 -13.68 18.90 -14.29
N ARG A 253 -12.74 18.85 -15.24
CA ARG A 253 -12.94 19.53 -16.53
C ARG A 253 -13.71 18.62 -17.46
N TYR A 254 -14.89 19.06 -17.88
CA TYR A 254 -15.86 18.24 -18.61
C TYR A 254 -16.39 18.98 -19.84
N ASP A 255 -16.53 18.25 -20.97
CA ASP A 255 -17.29 18.69 -22.14
C ASP A 255 -18.73 18.16 -22.04
N GLU A 256 -19.71 19.07 -22.01
CA GLU A 256 -21.16 18.79 -21.90
C GLU A 256 -21.72 17.86 -22.97
N ASN A 257 -20.97 17.61 -24.05
CA ASN A 257 -21.41 16.77 -25.17
C ASN A 257 -21.00 15.30 -25.05
N LEU A 258 -20.29 14.89 -24.00
CA LEU A 258 -19.82 13.50 -23.84
C LEU A 258 -20.82 12.62 -23.08
N THR A 259 -21.28 11.57 -23.74
CA THR A 259 -22.33 10.67 -23.23
C THR A 259 -21.84 9.30 -22.74
N ASP A 260 -20.53 8.98 -22.82
CA ASP A 260 -20.01 7.61 -22.58
C ASP A 260 -18.74 7.52 -21.69
N VAL A 261 -18.49 8.50 -20.81
CA VAL A 261 -17.34 8.46 -19.88
C VAL A 261 -17.67 7.65 -18.64
N ARG A 262 -16.80 6.69 -18.26
CA ARG A 262 -16.95 5.91 -17.01
C ARG A 262 -16.28 6.55 -15.80
N TYR A 263 -15.08 7.10 -15.95
CA TYR A 263 -14.35 7.76 -14.87
C TYR A 263 -13.77 9.11 -15.33
N TYR A 264 -13.56 9.99 -14.36
CA TYR A 264 -13.04 11.34 -14.56
C TYR A 264 -11.76 11.56 -13.77
N MET A 265 -10.89 12.44 -14.27
CA MET A 265 -9.74 12.92 -13.51
C MET A 265 -10.09 14.25 -12.80
N PRO A 266 -9.80 14.41 -11.49
CA PRO A 266 -9.96 15.69 -10.80
C PRO A 266 -9.16 16.82 -11.46
N ASP A 267 -9.73 18.03 -11.51
CA ASP A 267 -8.99 19.23 -11.94
C ASP A 267 -8.07 19.71 -10.82
N VAL A 268 -6.89 19.09 -10.71
CA VAL A 268 -5.88 19.43 -9.69
C VAL A 268 -5.20 20.79 -9.90
N TYR A 269 -5.51 21.52 -10.99
CA TYR A 269 -5.08 22.91 -11.14
C TYR A 269 -5.98 23.88 -10.34
N ASP A 270 -7.21 23.49 -10.03
CA ASP A 270 -8.08 24.22 -9.12
C ASP A 270 -7.63 23.99 -7.67
N GLU A 271 -7.20 25.04 -6.98
CA GLU A 271 -6.63 24.95 -5.63
C GLU A 271 -7.60 24.31 -4.61
N LYS A 272 -8.90 24.51 -4.80
CA LYS A 272 -9.93 23.90 -3.95
C LYS A 272 -10.02 22.39 -4.17
N THR A 273 -10.03 21.95 -5.43
CA THR A 273 -10.00 20.52 -5.78
C THR A 273 -8.71 19.86 -5.34
N LEU A 274 -7.56 20.51 -5.56
CA LEU A 274 -6.26 20.07 -5.06
C LEU A 274 -6.25 19.86 -3.54
N THR A 275 -6.74 20.86 -2.79
CA THR A 275 -6.84 20.80 -1.32
C THR A 275 -7.68 19.61 -0.87
N ARG A 276 -8.79 19.34 -1.57
CA ARG A 276 -9.70 18.23 -1.25
C ARG A 276 -9.11 16.88 -1.58
N VAL A 277 -8.39 16.73 -2.69
CA VAL A 277 -7.67 15.50 -3.03
C VAL A 277 -6.58 15.23 -2.00
N GLU A 278 -5.72 16.20 -1.68
CA GLU A 278 -4.67 16.04 -0.66
C GLU A 278 -5.26 15.65 0.69
N ALA A 279 -6.29 16.36 1.14
CA ALA A 279 -6.93 16.10 2.43
C ALA A 279 -7.62 14.74 2.48
N THR A 280 -8.26 14.33 1.39
CA THR A 280 -8.90 13.02 1.28
C THR A 280 -7.87 11.90 1.38
N VAL A 281 -6.80 11.99 0.62
CA VAL A 281 -5.71 11.00 0.68
C VAL A 281 -5.12 10.97 2.09
N SER A 282 -4.86 12.13 2.68
CA SER A 282 -4.31 12.23 4.03
C SER A 282 -5.22 11.58 5.07
N PHE A 283 -6.51 11.92 5.04
CA PHE A 283 -7.52 11.33 5.92
C PHE A 283 -7.60 9.81 5.78
N LEU A 284 -7.58 9.29 4.55
CA LEU A 284 -7.60 7.85 4.31
C LEU A 284 -6.34 7.19 4.91
N ILE A 285 -5.14 7.72 4.65
CA ILE A 285 -3.92 7.10 5.17
C ILE A 285 -3.85 7.16 6.70
N GLU A 286 -4.18 8.29 7.32
CA GLU A 286 -4.23 8.40 8.79
C GLU A 286 -5.27 7.46 9.39
N ARG A 287 -6.43 7.28 8.75
CA ARG A 287 -7.46 6.37 9.25
C ARG A 287 -7.08 4.90 9.14
N TYR A 288 -6.45 4.52 8.03
CA TYR A 288 -6.13 3.12 7.69
C TYR A 288 -4.65 2.77 7.94
N GLU A 289 -4.02 3.42 8.93
CA GLU A 289 -2.66 3.10 9.37
C GLU A 289 -2.61 1.93 10.37
N ASN A 290 -3.75 1.59 10.98
CA ASN A 290 -3.84 0.59 12.05
C ASN A 290 -4.95 -0.42 11.82
N ILE A 291 -4.87 -1.53 12.55
CA ILE A 291 -5.75 -2.68 12.37
C ILE A 291 -7.23 -2.37 12.68
N GLN A 292 -7.54 -1.36 13.50
CA GLN A 292 -8.91 -1.07 13.95
C GLN A 292 -9.81 -0.52 12.84
N SER A 293 -9.25 0.16 11.84
CA SER A 293 -9.97 0.53 10.62
C SER A 293 -9.62 -0.38 9.44
N GLY A 294 -8.59 -1.22 9.60
CA GLY A 294 -7.95 -1.98 8.53
C GLY A 294 -6.70 -1.26 8.05
N ILE A 295 -5.70 -2.03 7.60
CA ILE A 295 -4.44 -1.50 7.13
C ILE A 295 -4.48 -1.46 5.60
N VAL A 296 -4.25 -0.28 5.03
CA VAL A 296 -4.20 -0.10 3.56
C VAL A 296 -2.77 -0.05 3.11
N ASP A 297 -2.29 -1.01 2.32
CA ASP A 297 -0.91 -1.14 1.87
C ASP A 297 -0.56 -0.26 0.67
N GLY A 298 -1.55 0.10 -0.15
CA GLY A 298 -1.30 0.89 -1.35
C GLY A 298 -2.51 1.59 -1.95
N MET A 299 -2.23 2.49 -2.90
CA MET A 299 -3.21 3.26 -3.65
C MET A 299 -3.03 3.06 -5.15
N ILE A 300 -4.11 2.66 -5.82
CA ILE A 300 -4.18 2.59 -7.29
C ILE A 300 -4.80 3.89 -7.81
N VAL A 301 -4.10 4.61 -8.69
CA VAL A 301 -4.50 5.95 -9.14
C VAL A 301 -5.21 5.86 -10.50
N GLY A 302 -6.54 5.82 -10.48
CA GLY A 302 -7.38 5.74 -11.68
C GLY A 302 -7.56 4.33 -12.23
N SER A 303 -7.87 4.21 -13.53
CA SER A 303 -8.01 2.93 -14.25
C SER A 303 -7.73 3.12 -15.74
N ARG A 304 -6.76 2.41 -16.35
CA ARG A 304 -6.38 2.56 -17.78
C ARG A 304 -5.92 3.97 -18.15
N VAL A 305 -4.86 4.45 -17.51
CA VAL A 305 -4.44 5.85 -17.61
C VAL A 305 -3.93 6.26 -18.99
N ASP A 306 -3.61 5.29 -19.84
CA ASP A 306 -3.26 5.46 -21.25
C ASP A 306 -4.48 5.56 -22.18
N ASP A 307 -5.69 5.36 -21.65
CA ASP A 307 -6.95 5.48 -22.37
C ASP A 307 -7.71 6.73 -21.90
N ALA A 308 -7.54 7.83 -22.64
CA ALA A 308 -8.14 9.12 -22.32
C ALA A 308 -9.67 9.11 -22.39
N GLU A 309 -10.28 8.13 -23.07
CA GLU A 309 -11.74 7.96 -23.08
C GLU A 309 -12.25 7.36 -21.75
N PHE A 310 -11.40 6.61 -21.03
CA PHE A 310 -11.73 5.99 -19.74
C PHE A 310 -11.44 6.86 -18.52
N ASN A 311 -10.45 7.77 -18.56
CA ASN A 311 -10.19 8.76 -17.50
C ASN A 311 -10.31 10.18 -18.06
N TYR A 312 -11.54 10.56 -18.43
CA TYR A 312 -11.71 11.80 -19.17
C TYR A 312 -11.33 13.02 -18.34
N ILE A 313 -10.59 13.91 -18.99
CA ILE A 313 -10.46 15.31 -18.64
C ILE A 313 -10.45 16.09 -19.94
N GLU A 314 -11.15 17.23 -19.98
CA GLU A 314 -11.10 18.12 -21.14
C GLU A 314 -9.67 18.63 -21.34
N THR A 315 -8.93 17.99 -22.24
CA THR A 315 -7.54 18.32 -22.58
C THR A 315 -7.42 18.40 -24.10
N LYS A 316 -6.60 19.34 -24.58
CA LYS A 316 -6.53 19.68 -26.02
C LYS A 316 -5.60 18.75 -26.81
N ASP A 317 -4.69 18.06 -26.11
CA ASP A 317 -3.73 17.11 -26.68
C ASP A 317 -3.21 16.13 -25.62
N ALA A 318 -2.57 15.03 -26.08
CA ALA A 318 -2.07 13.95 -25.23
C ALA A 318 -0.97 14.40 -24.24
N THR A 319 -0.21 15.46 -24.53
CA THR A 319 0.86 15.91 -23.64
C THR A 319 0.27 16.60 -22.40
N GLN A 320 -0.72 17.47 -22.61
CA GLN A 320 -1.44 18.14 -21.52
C GLN A 320 -2.19 17.15 -20.63
N TYR A 321 -2.77 16.10 -21.21
CA TYR A 321 -3.37 15.00 -20.47
C TYR A 321 -2.35 14.35 -19.53
N LEU A 322 -1.19 13.96 -20.06
CA LEU A 322 -0.13 13.30 -19.28
C LEU A 322 0.47 14.20 -18.20
N ASP A 323 0.63 15.50 -18.47
CA ASP A 323 1.09 16.46 -17.45
C ASP A 323 0.10 16.56 -16.29
N THR A 324 -1.19 16.60 -16.60
CA THR A 324 -2.23 16.68 -15.58
C THR A 324 -2.32 15.41 -14.77
N TYR A 325 -2.21 14.24 -15.41
CA TYR A 325 -2.18 12.97 -14.70
C TYR A 325 -0.93 12.84 -13.83
N ALA A 326 0.25 13.21 -14.34
CA ALA A 326 1.49 13.16 -13.56
C ALA A 326 1.38 14.02 -12.29
N LEU A 327 0.83 15.24 -12.41
CA LEU A 327 0.55 16.09 -11.25
C LEU A 327 -0.43 15.42 -10.28
N TYR A 328 -1.54 14.85 -10.77
CA TYR A 328 -2.52 14.17 -9.92
C TYR A 328 -1.91 12.98 -9.15
N ALA A 329 -1.15 12.12 -9.84
CA ALA A 329 -0.44 11.00 -9.23
C ALA A 329 0.58 11.47 -8.18
N MET A 330 1.29 12.57 -8.46
CA MET A 330 2.22 13.17 -7.49
C MET A 330 1.51 13.76 -6.28
N VAL A 331 0.34 14.38 -6.45
CA VAL A 331 -0.49 14.86 -5.33
C VAL A 331 -0.85 13.70 -4.41
N ILE A 332 -1.34 12.59 -4.98
CA ILE A 332 -1.67 11.39 -4.19
C ILE A 332 -0.43 10.82 -3.50
N ALA A 333 0.65 10.58 -4.26
CA ALA A 333 1.87 9.99 -3.73
C ALA A 333 2.48 10.82 -2.59
N ASN A 334 2.62 12.14 -2.77
CA ASN A 334 3.20 13.01 -1.75
C ASN A 334 2.28 13.18 -0.54
N SER A 335 0.96 13.16 -0.72
CA SER A 335 0.01 13.26 0.40
C SER A 335 0.05 11.99 1.25
N ALA A 336 0.04 10.82 0.59
CA ALA A 336 0.09 9.53 1.25
C ALA A 336 1.44 9.30 1.95
N ARG A 337 2.56 9.52 1.24
CA ARG A 337 3.92 9.26 1.75
C ARG A 337 4.40 10.21 2.83
N LYS A 338 3.74 11.37 2.96
CA LYS A 338 3.97 12.27 4.09
C LYS A 338 3.57 11.62 5.42
N ILE A 339 2.54 10.77 5.40
CA ILE A 339 2.03 10.07 6.58
C ILE A 339 2.70 8.70 6.69
N ARG A 340 2.74 7.94 5.60
CA ARG A 340 3.35 6.60 5.56
C ARG A 340 4.27 6.44 4.36
N SER A 341 5.57 6.53 4.59
CA SER A 341 6.60 6.62 3.55
C SER A 341 6.77 5.34 2.70
N ASP A 342 6.24 4.22 3.17
CA ASP A 342 6.27 2.89 2.58
C ASP A 342 5.02 2.55 1.75
N ILE A 343 4.06 3.47 1.61
CA ILE A 343 2.84 3.17 0.85
C ILE A 343 3.14 2.98 -0.65
N ASP A 344 2.61 1.89 -1.19
CA ASP A 344 2.71 1.58 -2.61
C ASP A 344 1.78 2.48 -3.42
N ILE A 345 2.30 3.05 -4.50
CA ILE A 345 1.53 3.86 -5.44
C ILE A 345 1.52 3.09 -6.76
N VAL A 346 0.32 2.75 -7.22
CA VAL A 346 0.13 1.89 -8.39
C VAL A 346 -0.53 2.68 -9.52
N ILE A 347 0.08 2.66 -10.69
CA ILE A 347 -0.45 3.31 -11.90
C ILE A 347 -0.97 2.22 -12.87
N PRO A 348 -2.28 2.20 -13.16
CA PRO A 348 -2.90 1.17 -14.02
C PRO A 348 -2.95 1.57 -15.50
N PHE A 349 -2.51 0.67 -16.38
CA PHE A 349 -2.54 0.84 -17.84
C PHE A 349 -3.42 -0.21 -18.51
N SER A 350 -3.97 0.10 -19.68
CA SER A 350 -4.77 -0.80 -20.51
C SER A 350 -3.90 -1.88 -21.16
N ASP A 351 -4.56 -2.90 -21.70
CA ASP A 351 -3.92 -3.93 -22.51
C ASP A 351 -3.63 -3.52 -23.96
N VAL A 352 -4.19 -2.42 -24.47
CA VAL A 352 -4.16 -2.09 -25.91
C VAL A 352 -2.88 -1.37 -26.33
N ASN A 353 -2.48 -0.34 -25.59
CA ASN A 353 -1.48 0.63 -26.08
C ASN A 353 0.00 0.23 -25.88
N ILE A 354 0.27 -1.04 -25.57
CA ILE A 354 1.61 -1.52 -25.18
C ILE A 354 2.16 -2.57 -26.18
N PHE A 355 1.36 -3.02 -27.14
CA PHE A 355 1.60 -4.30 -27.83
C PHE A 355 2.66 -4.30 -28.97
N ASP A 356 3.19 -3.18 -29.46
CA ASP A 356 3.99 -3.23 -30.71
C ASP A 356 5.50 -3.54 -30.55
N GLY A 357 6.03 -3.62 -29.32
CA GLY A 357 7.47 -3.86 -29.09
C GLY A 357 8.42 -2.79 -29.65
N ASN A 358 7.88 -1.73 -30.26
CA ASN A 358 8.54 -0.56 -30.81
C ASN A 358 8.02 0.69 -30.06
N THR A 359 8.19 0.61 -28.74
CA THR A 359 7.56 1.44 -27.71
C THR A 359 8.12 2.87 -27.55
N ALA A 360 8.80 3.42 -28.56
CA ALA A 360 9.20 4.82 -28.53
C ALA A 360 7.94 5.69 -28.47
N ASN A 361 7.74 6.42 -27.36
CA ASN A 361 6.55 7.22 -27.04
C ASN A 361 5.31 6.45 -26.54
N SER A 362 5.46 5.24 -26.01
CA SER A 362 4.39 4.62 -25.23
C SER A 362 4.02 5.49 -24.01
N THR A 363 2.74 5.55 -23.65
CA THR A 363 2.23 6.37 -22.52
C THR A 363 3.01 6.10 -21.22
N ILE A 364 3.37 4.84 -20.95
CA ILE A 364 4.20 4.44 -19.80
C ILE A 364 5.57 5.14 -19.82
N GLU A 365 6.29 5.05 -20.95
CA GLU A 365 7.62 5.65 -21.10
C GLU A 365 7.56 7.18 -20.95
N LEU A 366 6.52 7.81 -21.51
CA LEU A 366 6.29 9.25 -21.38
C LEU A 366 5.99 9.67 -19.93
N LEU A 367 5.19 8.91 -19.19
CA LEU A 367 4.93 9.15 -17.77
C LEU A 367 6.21 9.00 -16.93
N ILE A 368 6.96 7.91 -17.13
CA ILE A 368 8.21 7.64 -16.40
C ILE A 368 9.21 8.78 -16.66
N ALA A 369 9.37 9.19 -17.91
CA ALA A 369 10.21 10.32 -18.27
C ALA A 369 9.76 11.60 -17.56
N LYS A 370 8.44 11.89 -17.55
CA LYS A 370 7.90 13.04 -16.82
C LYS A 370 8.24 12.97 -15.33
N PHE A 371 8.09 11.82 -14.66
CA PHE A 371 8.46 11.68 -13.25
C PHE A 371 9.97 11.85 -13.00
N ASP A 372 10.82 11.30 -13.87
CA ASP A 372 12.28 11.44 -13.78
C ASP A 372 12.76 12.88 -13.98
N HIS A 373 12.09 13.65 -14.83
CA HIS A 373 12.38 15.06 -15.05
C HIS A 373 11.82 15.94 -13.92
N ALA A 374 10.59 15.64 -13.49
CA ALA A 374 9.85 16.39 -12.47
C ALA A 374 10.41 16.23 -11.06
N LEU A 375 11.10 15.12 -10.77
CA LEU A 375 11.62 14.75 -9.46
C LEU A 375 13.12 14.41 -9.54
N SER A 376 13.91 15.00 -8.65
CA SER A 376 15.33 14.71 -8.43
C SER A 376 15.63 13.23 -8.15
N SER A 377 14.82 12.58 -7.32
CA SER A 377 14.92 11.14 -7.01
C SER A 377 14.19 10.25 -8.01
N GLY A 378 13.32 10.83 -8.83
CA GLY A 378 12.26 10.09 -9.52
C GLY A 378 11.10 9.74 -8.58
N LEU A 379 9.98 9.28 -9.15
CA LEU A 379 8.86 8.72 -8.41
C LEU A 379 9.06 7.20 -8.31
N ASN A 380 9.13 6.64 -7.10
CA ASN A 380 9.04 5.20 -6.94
C ASN A 380 7.57 4.77 -7.00
N PHE A 381 7.16 3.97 -7.98
CA PHE A 381 5.79 3.47 -8.12
C PHE A 381 5.77 2.08 -8.76
N SER A 382 4.64 1.39 -8.59
CA SER A 382 4.37 0.10 -9.20
C SER A 382 3.41 0.27 -10.38
N VAL A 383 3.45 -0.65 -11.35
CA VAL A 383 2.53 -0.64 -12.50
C VAL A 383 1.49 -1.74 -12.39
N MET A 384 0.28 -1.49 -12.85
CA MET A 384 -0.74 -2.51 -13.06
C MET A 384 -1.14 -2.55 -14.54
N ILE A 385 -1.24 -3.74 -15.13
CA ILE A 385 -1.79 -3.93 -16.48
C ILE A 385 -3.20 -4.48 -16.36
N GLU A 386 -4.18 -3.78 -16.91
CA GLU A 386 -5.59 -4.16 -16.91
C GLU A 386 -5.98 -4.90 -18.19
N GLY A 387 -5.93 -6.23 -18.14
CA GLY A 387 -6.30 -7.11 -19.25
C GLY A 387 -7.81 -7.36 -19.33
N SER A 388 -8.37 -7.31 -20.53
CA SER A 388 -9.79 -7.51 -20.82
C SER A 388 -10.10 -8.83 -21.54
N ILE A 389 -9.06 -9.56 -21.96
CA ILE A 389 -9.20 -10.75 -22.81
C ILE A 389 -9.20 -12.01 -21.98
N SER A 390 -10.15 -12.90 -22.25
CA SER A 390 -10.07 -14.27 -21.75
C SER A 390 -8.97 -15.05 -22.49
N PRO A 391 -8.04 -15.73 -21.79
CA PRO A 391 -7.01 -16.54 -22.45
C PRO A 391 -7.57 -17.83 -23.06
N VAL A 392 -8.82 -18.20 -22.73
CA VAL A 392 -9.47 -19.44 -23.17
C VAL A 392 -10.85 -19.16 -23.76
N SER A 393 -11.25 -20.05 -24.67
CA SER A 393 -12.63 -20.22 -25.13
C SER A 393 -13.04 -21.68 -24.97
N LEU A 394 -14.30 -21.93 -24.64
CA LEU A 394 -14.83 -23.29 -24.55
C LEU A 394 -15.63 -23.66 -25.80
N LYS A 395 -15.21 -24.71 -26.50
CA LYS A 395 -15.93 -25.24 -27.67
C LYS A 395 -15.98 -26.77 -27.61
N ASP A 396 -17.17 -27.34 -27.80
CA ASP A 396 -17.40 -28.79 -27.78
C ASP A 396 -16.86 -29.48 -26.51
N GLY A 397 -16.98 -28.80 -25.36
CA GLY A 397 -16.49 -29.29 -24.07
C GLY A 397 -14.98 -29.21 -23.88
N LYS A 398 -14.24 -28.60 -24.81
CA LYS A 398 -12.77 -28.45 -24.74
C LYS A 398 -12.33 -26.99 -24.80
N PHE A 399 -11.31 -26.65 -24.01
CA PHE A 399 -10.69 -25.34 -24.06
C PHE A 399 -9.77 -25.20 -25.27
N SER A 400 -9.85 -24.04 -25.91
CA SER A 400 -8.88 -23.58 -26.89
C SER A 400 -8.26 -22.28 -26.37
N LEU A 401 -6.93 -22.21 -26.44
CA LEU A 401 -6.18 -20.99 -26.13
C LEU A 401 -6.47 -19.95 -27.20
N LEU A 402 -6.80 -18.73 -26.77
CA LEU A 402 -7.04 -17.59 -27.65
C LEU A 402 -5.73 -16.82 -27.83
N GLU A 403 -5.38 -16.53 -29.08
CA GLU A 403 -4.23 -15.69 -29.41
C GLU A 403 -4.72 -14.38 -30.01
N THR A 404 -4.25 -13.26 -29.47
CA THR A 404 -4.38 -11.93 -30.09
C THR A 404 -2.99 -11.34 -30.36
N LYS A 405 -2.94 -10.47 -31.37
CA LYS A 405 -1.74 -9.72 -31.77
C LYS A 405 -1.95 -8.21 -31.67
N GLU A 406 -2.87 -7.75 -30.85
CA GLU A 406 -3.18 -6.31 -30.73
C GLU A 406 -3.19 -5.82 -29.28
N GLN A 407 -3.10 -6.72 -28.30
CA GLN A 407 -3.25 -6.40 -26.88
C GLN A 407 -2.32 -7.26 -26.02
N LEU A 408 -1.95 -6.78 -24.83
CA LEU A 408 -1.32 -7.57 -23.77
C LEU A 408 -2.35 -8.46 -23.07
N TYR A 409 -1.98 -9.70 -22.85
CA TYR A 409 -2.78 -10.69 -22.14
C TYR A 409 -1.85 -11.75 -21.55
N THR A 410 -2.42 -12.68 -20.81
CA THR A 410 -1.70 -13.74 -20.10
C THR A 410 -0.59 -14.43 -20.92
N GLN A 411 -0.79 -14.69 -22.22
CA GLN A 411 0.18 -15.46 -23.01
C GLN A 411 1.41 -14.66 -23.44
N ASN A 412 1.25 -13.36 -23.69
CA ASN A 412 2.31 -12.50 -24.21
C ASN A 412 2.84 -11.50 -23.17
N ILE A 413 2.38 -11.57 -21.92
CA ILE A 413 2.76 -10.64 -20.85
C ILE A 413 4.28 -10.61 -20.58
N LYS A 414 5.01 -11.66 -20.96
CA LYS A 414 6.46 -11.70 -20.83
C LYS A 414 7.16 -10.62 -21.67
N LEU A 415 6.52 -10.16 -22.77
CA LEU A 415 6.98 -9.02 -23.54
C LEU A 415 6.99 -7.74 -22.69
N PHE A 416 6.02 -7.59 -21.79
CA PHE A 416 5.96 -6.45 -20.88
C PHE A 416 7.06 -6.52 -19.81
N ASP A 417 7.36 -7.71 -19.29
CA ASP A 417 8.47 -7.94 -18.39
C ASP A 417 9.82 -7.51 -19.02
N GLU A 418 10.07 -7.91 -20.27
CA GLU A 418 11.25 -7.49 -21.04
C GLU A 418 11.29 -5.98 -21.29
N TYR A 419 10.13 -5.38 -21.58
CA TYR A 419 9.99 -3.94 -21.78
C TYR A 419 10.30 -3.14 -20.50
N LEU A 420 9.82 -3.56 -19.32
CA LEU A 420 10.18 -2.92 -18.05
C LEU A 420 11.68 -3.01 -17.75
N ASN A 421 12.29 -4.17 -18.02
CA ASN A 421 13.74 -4.35 -17.87
C ASN A 421 14.56 -3.45 -18.80
N ARG A 422 14.01 -3.06 -19.97
CA ARG A 422 14.60 -2.04 -20.84
C ARG A 422 14.48 -0.66 -20.21
N LEU A 423 13.27 -0.26 -19.81
CA LEU A 423 13.03 1.04 -19.18
C LEU A 423 13.87 1.28 -17.92
N ALA A 424 14.09 0.23 -17.12
CA ALA A 424 14.93 0.28 -15.92
C ALA A 424 16.40 0.61 -16.19
N LYS A 425 16.86 0.52 -17.45
CA LYS A 425 18.21 0.95 -17.86
C LYS A 425 18.25 2.45 -18.20
N ASP A 426 17.14 2.98 -18.68
CA ASP A 426 17.05 4.34 -19.22
C ASP A 426 16.52 5.35 -18.20
N PHE A 427 15.69 4.90 -17.24
CA PHE A 427 14.99 5.74 -16.28
C PHE A 427 15.13 5.26 -14.83
N LYS A 428 15.24 6.20 -13.90
CA LYS A 428 15.32 5.93 -12.45
C LYS A 428 13.97 5.54 -11.85
N SER A 429 12.89 6.18 -12.31
CA SER A 429 11.50 5.93 -11.88
C SER A 429 10.90 4.70 -12.55
N ALA A 430 11.65 3.97 -13.39
CA ALA A 430 11.12 2.79 -14.04
C ALA A 430 10.72 1.74 -12.98
N PRO A 431 9.49 1.22 -13.05
CA PRO A 431 8.99 0.23 -12.10
C PRO A 431 9.78 -1.08 -12.26
N ARG A 432 10.10 -1.71 -11.14
CA ARG A 432 10.83 -2.99 -11.10
C ARG A 432 9.92 -4.21 -11.10
N SER A 433 8.63 -3.99 -10.90
CA SER A 433 7.61 -5.03 -10.89
C SER A 433 6.27 -4.47 -11.37
N PHE A 434 5.36 -5.37 -11.70
CA PHE A 434 4.01 -4.99 -12.10
C PHE A 434 2.97 -5.98 -11.59
N SER A 435 1.72 -5.55 -11.47
CA SER A 435 0.56 -6.39 -11.23
C SER A 435 -0.21 -6.61 -12.54
N PHE A 436 -0.86 -7.75 -12.69
CA PHE A 436 -1.79 -7.97 -13.80
C PHE A 436 -3.21 -8.08 -13.25
N ALA A 437 -4.10 -7.19 -13.66
CA ALA A 437 -5.51 -7.20 -13.30
C ALA A 437 -6.35 -7.70 -14.47
N TRP A 438 -6.89 -8.90 -14.39
CA TRP A 438 -7.80 -9.43 -15.39
C TRP A 438 -9.24 -9.01 -15.09
N ARG A 439 -9.77 -8.14 -15.93
CA ARG A 439 -11.17 -7.71 -15.91
C ARG A 439 -12.02 -8.76 -16.59
N VAL A 440 -12.84 -9.43 -15.80
CA VAL A 440 -13.62 -10.57 -16.27
C VAL A 440 -14.64 -10.12 -17.32
N PRO A 441 -14.63 -10.69 -18.54
CA PRO A 441 -15.67 -10.41 -19.51
C PRO A 441 -17.02 -10.94 -19.04
N SER A 442 -18.08 -10.14 -19.18
CA SER A 442 -19.43 -10.51 -18.73
C SER A 442 -20.05 -11.74 -19.43
N GLY A 443 -19.45 -12.22 -20.52
CA GLY A 443 -19.95 -13.34 -21.33
C GLY A 443 -19.44 -14.73 -20.96
N LEU A 444 -18.51 -14.87 -20.02
CA LEU A 444 -17.90 -16.17 -19.69
C LEU A 444 -18.84 -17.05 -18.85
N ASN A 445 -18.90 -18.34 -19.20
CA ASN A 445 -19.55 -19.33 -18.34
C ASN A 445 -18.63 -19.79 -17.20
N ALA A 446 -19.18 -20.55 -16.23
CA ALA A 446 -18.45 -21.00 -15.04
C ALA A 446 -17.17 -21.79 -15.35
N ASN A 447 -17.20 -22.65 -16.37
CA ASN A 447 -16.04 -23.43 -16.79
C ASN A 447 -15.00 -22.53 -17.45
N GLU A 448 -15.42 -21.64 -18.35
CA GLU A 448 -14.52 -20.67 -18.99
C GLU A 448 -13.83 -19.77 -17.98
N LEU A 449 -14.57 -19.26 -16.98
CA LEU A 449 -14.00 -18.46 -15.91
C LEU A 449 -12.97 -19.25 -15.09
N SER A 450 -13.32 -20.46 -14.67
CA SER A 450 -12.44 -21.37 -13.93
C SER A 450 -11.17 -21.72 -14.72
N GLY A 451 -11.32 -22.03 -16.02
CA GLY A 451 -10.23 -22.35 -16.92
C GLY A 451 -9.32 -21.16 -17.20
N ALA A 452 -9.90 -19.99 -17.45
CA ALA A 452 -9.19 -18.74 -17.66
C ALA A 452 -8.37 -18.34 -16.43
N TYR A 453 -8.98 -18.44 -15.24
CA TYR A 453 -8.31 -18.13 -13.98
C TYR A 453 -7.15 -19.09 -13.69
N ALA A 454 -7.39 -20.40 -13.74
CA ALA A 454 -6.34 -21.39 -13.48
C ALA A 454 -5.19 -21.27 -14.48
N TYR A 455 -5.49 -21.14 -15.77
CA TYR A 455 -4.47 -20.92 -16.79
C TYR A 455 -3.67 -19.64 -16.53
N SER A 456 -4.36 -18.53 -16.25
CA SER A 456 -3.69 -17.24 -16.02
C SER A 456 -2.82 -17.26 -14.79
N TYR A 457 -3.34 -17.75 -13.66
CA TYR A 457 -2.58 -17.84 -12.43
C TYR A 457 -1.28 -18.64 -12.62
N LEU A 458 -1.35 -19.81 -13.26
CA LEU A 458 -0.18 -20.64 -13.50
C LEU A 458 0.78 -20.02 -14.51
N LYS A 459 0.27 -19.42 -15.59
CA LYS A 459 1.11 -18.82 -16.64
C LYS A 459 1.83 -17.57 -16.13
N LEU A 460 1.11 -16.71 -15.44
CA LEU A 460 1.64 -15.47 -14.87
C LEU A 460 2.67 -15.77 -13.79
N SER A 461 2.52 -16.83 -12.99
CA SER A 461 3.49 -17.19 -11.94
C SER A 461 4.90 -17.51 -12.47
N GLN A 462 5.05 -17.69 -13.79
CA GLN A 462 6.33 -17.90 -14.46
C GLN A 462 7.06 -16.60 -14.83
N CYS A 463 6.42 -15.44 -14.68
CA CYS A 463 7.05 -14.13 -14.93
C CYS A 463 7.87 -13.69 -13.71
N GLU A 464 9.04 -13.10 -13.94
CA GLU A 464 9.97 -12.78 -12.85
C GLU A 464 9.54 -11.51 -12.09
N ASN A 465 9.11 -10.49 -12.83
CA ASN A 465 8.77 -9.18 -12.26
C ASN A 465 7.26 -9.01 -11.99
N ILE A 466 6.44 -10.07 -12.09
CA ILE A 466 5.04 -9.97 -11.69
C ILE A 466 4.91 -10.06 -10.16
N SER A 467 4.20 -9.10 -9.58
CA SER A 467 3.97 -8.99 -8.13
C SER A 467 2.63 -9.58 -7.71
N SER A 468 1.60 -9.45 -8.53
CA SER A 468 0.29 -10.03 -8.26
C SER A 468 -0.52 -10.28 -9.53
N PHE A 469 -1.45 -11.23 -9.42
CA PHE A 469 -2.52 -11.47 -10.36
C PHE A 469 -3.87 -11.18 -9.68
N ILE A 470 -4.51 -10.10 -10.10
CA ILE A 470 -5.79 -9.62 -9.57
C ILE A 470 -6.89 -10.02 -10.54
N VAL A 471 -7.97 -10.63 -10.04
CA VAL A 471 -9.18 -10.86 -10.84
C VAL A 471 -10.20 -9.80 -10.47
N SER A 472 -10.66 -9.03 -11.46
CA SER A 472 -11.61 -7.94 -11.24
C SER A 472 -12.99 -8.31 -11.75
N PHE A 473 -13.95 -8.34 -10.83
CA PHE A 473 -15.37 -8.58 -11.09
C PHE A 473 -16.18 -7.29 -11.17
N SER A 474 -15.58 -6.12 -10.94
CA SER A 474 -16.25 -4.82 -10.86
C SER A 474 -17.16 -4.55 -12.07
N ASP A 475 -16.71 -4.86 -13.29
CA ASP A 475 -17.52 -4.69 -14.50
C ASP A 475 -18.71 -5.66 -14.57
N VAL A 476 -18.55 -6.88 -14.06
CA VAL A 476 -19.57 -7.94 -14.15
C VAL A 476 -20.64 -7.72 -13.07
N GLU A 477 -20.21 -7.37 -11.86
CA GLU A 477 -21.07 -7.04 -10.71
C GLU A 477 -21.85 -5.74 -10.97
N ALA A 478 -21.22 -4.70 -11.54
CA ALA A 478 -21.94 -3.48 -11.95
C ALA A 478 -23.05 -3.74 -12.99
N ASN A 479 -22.98 -4.86 -13.73
CA ASN A 479 -24.01 -5.30 -14.67
C ASN A 479 -25.01 -6.31 -14.08
N GLY A 480 -25.01 -6.50 -12.75
CA GLY A 480 -25.95 -7.37 -12.02
C GLY A 480 -25.70 -8.87 -12.21
N LYS A 481 -24.47 -9.28 -12.55
CA LYS A 481 -24.07 -10.69 -12.73
C LYS A 481 -23.27 -11.18 -11.52
N ASP A 482 -23.86 -11.05 -10.34
CA ASP A 482 -23.12 -11.14 -9.06
C ASP A 482 -22.62 -12.54 -8.68
N ASN A 483 -23.02 -13.59 -9.40
CA ASN A 483 -22.64 -14.97 -9.10
C ASN A 483 -21.31 -15.42 -9.73
N SER A 484 -20.62 -14.56 -10.46
CA SER A 484 -19.41 -14.93 -11.20
C SER A 484 -18.27 -15.39 -10.29
N PHE A 485 -18.03 -14.74 -9.14
CA PHE A 485 -16.97 -15.19 -8.23
C PHE A 485 -17.22 -16.61 -7.69
N ASN A 486 -18.47 -16.92 -7.32
CA ASN A 486 -18.86 -18.24 -6.80
C ASN A 486 -18.53 -19.37 -7.78
N ALA A 487 -18.58 -19.11 -9.09
CA ALA A 487 -18.28 -20.10 -10.12
C ALA A 487 -16.80 -20.55 -10.15
N MET A 488 -15.86 -19.73 -9.66
CA MET A 488 -14.43 -20.08 -9.60
C MET A 488 -13.88 -20.15 -8.17
N LYS A 489 -14.71 -19.90 -7.15
CA LYS A 489 -14.31 -19.78 -5.74
C LYS A 489 -13.46 -20.95 -5.25
N ASN A 490 -13.85 -22.19 -5.56
CA ASN A 490 -13.10 -23.38 -5.13
C ASN A 490 -11.68 -23.44 -5.70
N ILE A 491 -11.48 -23.03 -6.96
CA ILE A 491 -10.14 -22.95 -7.54
C ILE A 491 -9.38 -21.80 -6.90
N PHE A 492 -10.00 -20.62 -6.81
CA PHE A 492 -9.40 -19.45 -6.17
C PHE A 492 -8.94 -19.74 -4.75
N GLU A 493 -9.74 -20.46 -3.96
CA GLU A 493 -9.47 -20.78 -2.56
C GLU A 493 -8.21 -21.65 -2.39
N TYR A 494 -7.99 -22.60 -3.29
CA TYR A 494 -6.99 -23.65 -3.09
C TYR A 494 -5.81 -23.63 -4.07
N ILE A 495 -5.81 -22.78 -5.10
CA ILE A 495 -4.78 -22.77 -6.16
C ILE A 495 -3.35 -22.49 -5.65
N ASP A 496 -3.22 -21.81 -4.51
CA ASP A 496 -1.97 -21.42 -3.87
C ASP A 496 -1.64 -22.24 -2.61
N THR A 497 -2.35 -23.35 -2.42
CA THR A 497 -2.23 -24.28 -1.28
C THR A 497 -1.73 -25.66 -1.73
N PRO A 498 -1.40 -26.58 -0.81
CA PRO A 498 -1.10 -27.98 -1.17
C PRO A 498 -2.25 -28.72 -1.88
N LYS A 499 -3.49 -28.22 -1.82
CA LYS A 499 -4.66 -28.82 -2.49
C LYS A 499 -4.80 -28.40 -3.96
N ARG A 500 -3.92 -27.54 -4.49
CA ARG A 500 -3.96 -26.98 -5.86
C ARG A 500 -4.28 -28.03 -6.92
N ASP A 501 -3.48 -29.10 -6.98
CA ASP A 501 -3.54 -30.07 -8.08
C ASP A 501 -4.90 -30.80 -8.12
N ASN A 502 -5.57 -30.95 -6.96
CA ASN A 502 -6.91 -31.53 -6.86
C ASN A 502 -8.00 -30.61 -7.42
N VAL A 503 -7.87 -29.30 -7.26
CA VAL A 503 -8.92 -28.35 -7.68
C VAL A 503 -8.80 -27.94 -9.15
N ILE A 504 -7.61 -28.06 -9.74
CA ILE A 504 -7.37 -27.74 -11.15
C ILE A 504 -7.39 -28.96 -12.09
N SER A 505 -7.59 -30.19 -11.57
CA SER A 505 -7.59 -31.42 -12.37
C SER A 505 -8.73 -31.43 -13.40
N ASN A 506 -9.94 -31.07 -12.99
CA ASN A 506 -11.11 -31.02 -13.89
C ASN A 506 -10.90 -29.99 -15.01
N VAL A 507 -10.23 -28.88 -14.70
CA VAL A 507 -9.89 -27.86 -15.70
C VAL A 507 -8.85 -28.39 -16.69
N LEU A 508 -7.83 -29.12 -16.21
CA LEU A 508 -6.81 -29.73 -17.07
C LEU A 508 -7.43 -30.71 -18.07
N GLU A 509 -8.40 -31.52 -17.64
CA GLU A 509 -9.13 -32.45 -18.52
C GLU A 509 -9.82 -31.73 -19.68
N MET A 510 -10.39 -30.54 -19.41
CA MET A 510 -11.04 -29.73 -20.43
C MET A 510 -10.05 -29.14 -21.46
N PHE A 511 -8.76 -28.98 -21.12
CA PHE A 511 -7.73 -28.69 -22.12
C PHE A 511 -7.37 -29.90 -23.01
N GLY A 512 -7.81 -31.10 -22.63
CA GLY A 512 -7.48 -32.34 -23.35
C GLY A 512 -5.98 -32.67 -23.32
N LYS A 513 -5.29 -32.27 -22.25
CA LYS A 513 -3.85 -32.47 -22.02
C LYS A 513 -3.62 -33.33 -20.79
N ASN A 514 -2.47 -33.99 -20.71
CA ASN A 514 -2.14 -34.86 -19.56
C ASN A 514 -1.42 -34.11 -18.44
N SER A 515 -0.93 -32.90 -18.70
CA SER A 515 -0.22 -32.09 -17.70
C SER A 515 -0.37 -30.60 -17.98
N TRP A 516 -0.24 -29.79 -16.93
CA TRP A 516 -0.16 -28.33 -17.08
C TRP A 516 1.09 -27.88 -17.82
N GLN A 517 2.17 -28.67 -17.80
CA GLN A 517 3.35 -28.42 -18.62
C GLN A 517 2.98 -28.40 -20.13
N GLU A 518 2.14 -29.32 -20.60
CA GLU A 518 1.68 -29.34 -21.99
C GLU A 518 0.81 -28.12 -22.32
N VAL A 519 -0.03 -27.67 -21.38
CA VAL A 519 -0.90 -26.48 -21.55
C VAL A 519 -0.08 -25.19 -21.59
N LEU A 520 0.99 -25.10 -20.79
CA LEU A 520 1.81 -23.88 -20.63
C LEU A 520 2.96 -23.77 -21.64
N GLY A 521 3.01 -24.66 -22.65
CA GLY A 521 4.01 -24.63 -23.71
C GLY A 521 5.35 -25.26 -23.33
N GLY A 522 5.32 -26.34 -22.54
CA GLY A 522 6.51 -27.13 -22.17
C GLY A 522 7.19 -26.73 -20.87
N THR A 523 6.67 -25.72 -20.17
CA THR A 523 7.25 -25.21 -18.91
C THR A 523 6.47 -25.74 -17.71
N GLU A 524 7.17 -26.36 -16.76
CA GLU A 524 6.54 -26.80 -15.51
C GLU A 524 6.04 -25.61 -14.68
N PRO A 525 4.82 -25.65 -14.11
CA PRO A 525 4.35 -24.58 -13.25
C PRO A 525 5.22 -24.48 -11.99
N GLN A 526 6.00 -23.40 -11.86
CA GLN A 526 6.82 -23.12 -10.67
C GLN A 526 6.05 -22.22 -9.70
N VAL A 527 4.88 -22.71 -9.26
CA VAL A 527 4.02 -21.96 -8.35
C VAL A 527 4.37 -22.37 -6.92
N PRO A 528 4.96 -21.48 -6.11
CA PRO A 528 5.19 -21.77 -4.69
C PRO A 528 3.85 -22.01 -3.97
N VAL A 529 3.85 -22.92 -2.99
CA VAL A 529 2.77 -22.96 -2.01
C VAL A 529 2.93 -21.73 -1.14
N LEU A 530 1.99 -20.80 -1.25
CA LEU A 530 2.07 -19.49 -0.59
C LEU A 530 1.29 -19.45 0.72
N ARG A 531 0.31 -20.34 0.87
CA ARG A 531 -0.53 -20.42 2.07
C ARG A 531 -0.69 -21.84 2.54
N ASN A 532 -0.71 -22.01 3.86
CA ASN A 532 -1.12 -23.23 4.50
C ASN A 532 -2.50 -23.00 5.11
N ASP A 533 -3.54 -23.56 4.49
CA ASP A 533 -4.91 -23.48 4.98
C ASP A 533 -5.25 -24.74 5.79
N LEU A 534 -5.14 -24.61 7.10
CA LEU A 534 -5.41 -25.68 8.05
C LEU A 534 -6.88 -25.68 8.41
N ASN A 535 -7.60 -26.70 7.93
CA ASN A 535 -8.94 -26.96 8.40
C ASN A 535 -8.85 -27.70 9.75
N VAL A 536 -9.15 -27.00 10.84
CA VAL A 536 -9.05 -27.58 12.18
C VAL A 536 -10.31 -28.41 12.51
N PRO A 537 -10.16 -29.56 13.19
CA PRO A 537 -11.31 -30.37 13.57
C PRO A 537 -12.27 -29.60 14.47
N VAL A 538 -13.56 -29.76 14.20
CA VAL A 538 -14.66 -29.27 15.05
C VAL A 538 -15.18 -30.42 15.90
N LEU A 539 -15.22 -30.21 17.21
CA LEU A 539 -15.81 -31.14 18.17
C LEU A 539 -17.15 -30.59 18.69
N ASN A 540 -18.12 -31.49 18.87
CA ASN A 540 -19.46 -31.15 19.36
C ASN A 540 -19.54 -31.10 20.90
N SER A 541 -18.43 -31.36 21.60
CA SER A 541 -18.34 -31.35 23.05
C SER A 541 -16.91 -31.08 23.48
N ILE A 542 -16.75 -30.46 24.65
CA ILE A 542 -15.43 -30.27 25.28
C ILE A 542 -14.81 -31.65 25.57
N PRO A 543 -13.54 -31.89 25.19
CA PRO A 543 -12.84 -33.14 25.49
C PRO A 543 -12.81 -33.45 27.00
N ASN A 544 -12.95 -34.72 27.35
CA ASN A 544 -12.84 -35.16 28.74
C ASN A 544 -11.40 -35.05 29.26
N GLY A 545 -11.24 -34.75 30.55
CA GLY A 545 -9.93 -34.79 31.23
C GLY A 545 -9.11 -33.51 31.15
N PHE A 546 -9.72 -32.38 30.78
CA PHE A 546 -9.08 -31.06 30.94
C PHE A 546 -8.81 -30.77 32.41
N LYS A 547 -7.72 -30.03 32.69
CA LYS A 547 -7.31 -29.67 34.04
C LYS A 547 -7.66 -28.24 34.41
N GLY A 548 -7.73 -27.36 33.40
CA GLY A 548 -7.95 -25.95 33.59
C GLY A 548 -8.60 -25.31 32.37
N GLU A 549 -9.22 -24.17 32.61
CA GLU A 549 -9.91 -23.36 31.62
C GLU A 549 -9.53 -21.89 31.78
N PHE A 550 -9.55 -21.15 30.68
CA PHE A 550 -9.31 -19.72 30.65
C PHE A 550 -10.29 -19.05 29.70
N ALA A 551 -11.05 -18.09 30.22
CA ALA A 551 -11.93 -17.27 29.39
C ALA A 551 -11.10 -16.17 28.71
N TYR A 552 -10.82 -16.34 27.42
CA TYR A 552 -10.21 -15.28 26.61
C TYR A 552 -11.17 -14.10 26.48
N PHE A 553 -12.47 -14.40 26.35
CA PHE A 553 -13.54 -13.41 26.34
C PHE A 553 -14.68 -13.85 27.24
N ASP A 554 -15.03 -12.96 28.18
CA ASP A 554 -16.13 -13.10 29.12
C ASP A 554 -17.05 -11.88 28.95
N PHE A 555 -18.13 -12.07 28.18
CA PHE A 555 -19.04 -10.99 27.80
C PHE A 555 -19.97 -10.56 28.95
N SER A 556 -19.91 -11.21 30.12
CA SER A 556 -20.59 -10.74 31.33
C SER A 556 -19.93 -9.50 31.96
N LYS A 557 -18.70 -9.16 31.56
CA LYS A 557 -17.94 -8.01 32.08
C LYS A 557 -18.02 -6.81 31.14
N SER A 558 -18.04 -5.60 31.70
CA SER A 558 -18.19 -4.34 30.96
C SER A 558 -17.06 -3.99 29.99
N VAL A 559 -15.89 -4.65 30.08
CA VAL A 559 -14.69 -4.41 29.23
C VAL A 559 -14.70 -5.30 27.98
N ALA A 560 -15.70 -6.17 27.83
CA ALA A 560 -15.66 -7.26 26.87
C ALA A 560 -15.89 -6.88 25.39
N LEU A 561 -16.21 -5.62 25.07
CA LEU A 561 -16.27 -5.13 23.68
C LEU A 561 -14.91 -4.71 23.12
N ASN A 562 -13.89 -4.58 23.98
CA ASN A 562 -12.56 -4.22 23.51
C ASN A 562 -12.11 -5.25 22.46
N ASN A 563 -11.52 -4.78 21.37
CA ASN A 563 -11.04 -5.55 20.22
C ASN A 563 -12.10 -6.14 19.29
N TRP A 564 -13.40 -5.97 19.57
CA TRP A 564 -14.46 -6.47 18.69
C TRP A 564 -15.01 -5.38 17.78
N TYR A 565 -15.08 -5.68 16.48
CA TYR A 565 -15.45 -4.75 15.42
C TYR A 565 -16.49 -5.32 14.46
N LYS A 566 -17.26 -4.42 13.85
CA LYS A 566 -18.14 -4.73 12.73
C LYS A 566 -17.30 -5.13 11.51
N GLY A 567 -17.54 -6.32 10.96
CA GLY A 567 -17.09 -6.71 9.63
C GLY A 567 -18.12 -6.34 8.57
N VAL A 568 -17.94 -6.85 7.34
CA VAL A 568 -18.90 -6.66 6.24
C VAL A 568 -20.28 -7.18 6.66
N SER A 569 -21.34 -6.45 6.29
CA SER A 569 -22.74 -6.83 6.56
C SER A 569 -23.14 -6.92 8.04
N CYS A 570 -22.32 -6.42 8.97
CA CYS A 570 -22.68 -6.25 10.37
C CYS A 570 -23.15 -4.81 10.62
N GLY A 571 -24.46 -4.63 10.83
CA GLY A 571 -25.05 -3.30 11.06
C GLY A 571 -24.75 -2.77 12.46
N TYR A 572 -24.77 -3.66 13.47
CA TYR A 572 -24.59 -3.28 14.87
C TYR A 572 -23.88 -4.35 15.69
N LEU A 573 -23.13 -3.92 16.70
CA LEU A 573 -22.44 -4.77 17.65
C LEU A 573 -22.61 -4.23 19.07
N ARG A 574 -23.10 -5.06 20.00
CA ARG A 574 -23.37 -4.68 21.40
C ARG A 574 -23.32 -5.84 22.36
N LEU A 575 -23.19 -5.54 23.65
CA LEU A 575 -23.55 -6.49 24.70
C LEU A 575 -25.06 -6.52 24.88
N ASP A 576 -25.64 -7.71 24.91
CA ASP A 576 -27.07 -7.93 25.12
C ASP A 576 -27.30 -9.00 26.19
N HIS A 577 -28.40 -8.89 26.94
CA HIS A 577 -28.74 -9.87 27.97
C HIS A 577 -29.82 -10.81 27.44
N THR A 578 -29.47 -12.08 27.29
CA THR A 578 -30.38 -13.12 26.79
C THR A 578 -30.78 -14.07 27.92
N GLY A 579 -31.67 -15.02 27.62
CA GLY A 579 -32.04 -16.09 28.56
C GLY A 579 -30.87 -17.00 28.98
N PHE A 580 -29.73 -16.92 28.28
CA PHE A 580 -28.54 -17.75 28.52
C PHE A 580 -27.38 -16.98 29.17
N GLY A 581 -27.56 -15.68 29.43
CA GLY A 581 -26.54 -14.79 30.00
C GLY A 581 -26.30 -13.56 29.12
N THR A 582 -25.24 -12.82 29.44
CA THR A 582 -24.80 -11.68 28.62
C THR A 582 -24.00 -12.21 27.42
N ALA A 583 -24.27 -11.68 26.23
CA ALA A 583 -23.62 -12.07 24.99
C ALA A 583 -23.17 -10.85 24.19
N LEU A 584 -22.12 -11.02 23.40
CA LEU A 584 -21.83 -10.17 22.27
C LEU A 584 -22.85 -10.46 21.16
N ARG A 585 -23.75 -9.52 20.91
CA ARG A 585 -24.76 -9.60 19.86
C ARG A 585 -24.34 -8.76 18.66
N ALA A 586 -24.31 -9.41 17.51
CA ALA A 586 -24.14 -8.80 16.21
C ALA A 586 -25.45 -8.87 15.42
N ASP A 587 -25.91 -7.72 14.92
CA ASP A 587 -27.05 -7.63 14.01
C ASP A 587 -26.53 -7.69 12.58
N MET A 588 -26.93 -8.72 11.85
CA MET A 588 -26.40 -9.07 10.53
C MET A 588 -27.46 -8.89 9.45
N THR A 589 -27.02 -8.39 8.30
CA THR A 589 -27.84 -8.24 7.10
C THR A 589 -27.15 -8.91 5.93
N ALA A 590 -27.70 -10.02 5.44
CA ALA A 590 -27.20 -10.66 4.24
C ALA A 590 -27.44 -9.73 3.05
N SER A 591 -26.37 -9.31 2.37
CA SER A 591 -26.46 -8.49 1.15
C SER A 591 -27.08 -9.27 -0.01
N ASP A 592 -26.96 -10.60 0.01
CA ASP A 592 -27.60 -11.53 -0.90
C ASP A 592 -27.68 -12.94 -0.28
N ALA A 593 -28.46 -13.82 -0.91
CA ALA A 593 -28.45 -15.24 -0.58
C ALA A 593 -27.05 -15.80 -0.86
N HIS A 594 -26.37 -16.24 0.22
CA HIS A 594 -25.07 -16.94 0.25
C HIS A 594 -23.81 -16.09 0.50
N GLU A 595 -23.88 -14.76 0.60
CA GLU A 595 -22.77 -13.94 1.12
C GLU A 595 -22.65 -14.04 2.65
N TYR A 596 -21.43 -13.87 3.16
CA TYR A 596 -21.14 -13.92 4.57
C TYR A 596 -21.34 -12.55 5.22
N SER A 597 -21.99 -12.53 6.39
CA SER A 597 -21.94 -11.41 7.33
C SER A 597 -20.91 -11.71 8.41
N GLU A 598 -20.13 -10.71 8.81
CA GLU A 598 -18.91 -10.95 9.60
C GLU A 598 -18.79 -10.05 10.82
N LEU A 599 -18.24 -10.62 11.89
CA LEU A 599 -17.71 -9.87 13.02
C LEU A 599 -16.25 -10.27 13.28
N LEU A 600 -15.48 -9.33 13.79
CA LEU A 600 -14.03 -9.42 13.86
C LEU A 600 -13.57 -9.16 15.29
N CYS A 601 -12.61 -9.95 15.75
CA CYS A 601 -11.78 -9.66 16.90
C CYS A 601 -10.37 -9.38 16.42
N LEU A 602 -9.86 -8.17 16.64
CA LEU A 602 -8.56 -7.72 16.13
C LEU A 602 -7.65 -7.40 17.32
N TYR A 603 -6.47 -8.02 17.38
CA TYR A 603 -5.55 -7.79 18.47
C TYR A 603 -4.47 -6.77 18.08
N ASP A 604 -4.15 -5.84 18.98
CA ASP A 604 -3.02 -4.92 18.80
C ASP A 604 -1.67 -5.68 18.81
N TYR A 605 -1.60 -6.79 19.55
CA TYR A 605 -0.48 -7.73 19.57
C TYR A 605 -1.02 -9.16 19.38
N PRO A 606 -0.34 -10.05 18.65
CA PRO A 606 -0.84 -11.40 18.38
C PRO A 606 -1.19 -12.16 19.67
N GLU A 607 -2.33 -12.83 19.69
CA GLU A 607 -2.77 -13.63 20.84
C GLU A 607 -2.23 -15.06 20.73
N SER A 608 -1.72 -15.61 21.84
CA SER A 608 -1.18 -16.98 21.87
C SER A 608 -2.19 -17.98 22.43
N PHE A 609 -2.37 -19.09 21.70
CA PHE A 609 -3.21 -20.22 22.10
C PHE A 609 -2.41 -21.45 22.50
N LYS A 610 -1.09 -21.30 22.66
CA LYS A 610 -0.13 -22.37 23.01
C LYS A 610 -0.58 -23.27 24.17
N TYR A 611 -1.16 -22.68 25.21
CA TYR A 611 -1.53 -23.41 26.42
C TYR A 611 -2.95 -24.00 26.39
N THR A 612 -3.72 -23.69 25.34
CA THR A 612 -5.13 -24.04 25.19
C THR A 612 -5.36 -24.74 23.84
N PRO A 613 -5.04 -26.05 23.74
CA PRO A 613 -5.22 -26.82 22.50
C PRO A 613 -6.68 -26.95 22.07
N TYR A 614 -7.65 -26.61 22.92
CA TYR A 614 -9.06 -26.57 22.56
C TYR A 614 -9.65 -25.21 22.86
N LEU A 615 -10.33 -24.62 21.87
CA LEU A 615 -10.99 -23.32 22.00
C LEU A 615 -12.49 -23.49 21.74
N ALA A 616 -13.33 -23.19 22.73
CA ALA A 616 -14.77 -23.34 22.64
C ALA A 616 -15.47 -22.01 22.44
N PHE A 617 -16.36 -21.97 21.43
CA PHE A 617 -17.25 -20.86 21.14
C PHE A 617 -18.67 -21.30 21.43
N ARG A 618 -19.30 -20.63 22.40
CA ARG A 618 -20.71 -20.82 22.70
C ARG A 618 -21.50 -19.69 22.05
N PHE A 619 -22.46 -20.03 21.20
CA PHE A 619 -23.21 -19.03 20.44
C PHE A 619 -24.64 -19.47 20.14
N LYS A 620 -25.43 -18.51 19.66
CA LYS A 620 -26.80 -18.69 19.19
C LYS A 620 -27.03 -17.83 17.96
N ILE A 621 -27.75 -18.38 16.98
CA ILE A 621 -28.23 -17.62 15.81
C ILE A 621 -29.75 -17.56 15.88
N ASP A 622 -30.29 -16.35 15.79
CA ASP A 622 -31.72 -16.09 15.79
C ASP A 622 -32.11 -15.33 14.52
N SER A 623 -33.21 -15.69 13.88
CA SER A 623 -33.81 -14.92 12.78
C SER A 623 -35.30 -14.77 13.06
N ALA A 624 -35.83 -13.55 12.89
CA ALA A 624 -37.23 -13.26 13.15
C ALA A 624 -38.16 -13.84 12.08
N ASP A 625 -37.65 -13.97 10.85
CA ASP A 625 -38.44 -14.33 9.67
C ASP A 625 -38.31 -15.80 9.29
N ALA A 626 -37.41 -16.54 9.95
CA ALA A 626 -36.97 -17.85 9.49
C ALA A 626 -36.62 -18.79 10.68
N GLU A 627 -37.65 -19.37 11.30
CA GLU A 627 -37.51 -20.41 12.32
C GLU A 627 -36.98 -21.72 11.71
N ASN A 628 -35.96 -22.31 12.35
CA ASN A 628 -35.26 -23.52 11.90
C ASN A 628 -34.48 -23.40 10.59
N SER A 629 -34.10 -22.18 10.19
CA SER A 629 -33.24 -21.96 9.04
C SER A 629 -31.82 -22.45 9.27
N LEU A 630 -31.19 -22.88 8.18
CA LEU A 630 -29.84 -23.43 8.19
C LEU A 630 -28.82 -22.34 7.92
N PHE A 631 -27.85 -22.22 8.83
CA PHE A 631 -26.73 -21.30 8.72
C PHE A 631 -25.42 -22.06 8.66
N GLU A 632 -24.47 -21.54 7.89
CA GLU A 632 -23.07 -21.91 8.01
C GLU A 632 -22.35 -20.86 8.82
N ILE A 633 -21.64 -21.30 9.86
CA ILE A 633 -20.68 -20.49 10.59
C ILE A 633 -19.27 -20.95 10.23
N VAL A 634 -18.40 -19.99 9.91
CA VAL A 634 -16.96 -20.20 9.69
C VAL A 634 -16.22 -19.36 10.72
N ILE A 635 -15.38 -20.01 11.53
CA ILE A 635 -14.44 -19.33 12.41
C ILE A 635 -13.06 -19.48 11.79
N SER A 636 -12.38 -18.35 11.60
CA SER A 636 -11.04 -18.32 11.03
C SER A 636 -10.12 -17.40 11.80
N GLY A 637 -8.83 -17.71 11.74
CA GLY A 637 -7.77 -16.93 12.35
C GLY A 637 -6.43 -17.30 11.73
N GLY A 638 -5.37 -16.85 12.36
CA GLY A 638 -3.99 -17.12 11.96
C GLY A 638 -3.13 -15.88 11.92
N GLN A 639 -1.94 -16.05 11.36
CA GLN A 639 -0.92 -15.01 11.24
C GLN A 639 -0.08 -15.28 9.99
N GLY A 640 0.17 -14.24 9.20
CA GLY A 640 0.95 -14.32 7.96
C GLY A 640 0.39 -15.33 6.95
N ALA A 641 1.21 -16.28 6.50
CA ALA A 641 0.86 -17.28 5.49
C ALA A 641 0.07 -18.49 6.05
N GLU A 642 -0.03 -18.61 7.37
CA GLU A 642 -0.78 -19.69 8.01
C GLU A 642 -2.17 -19.23 8.39
N ARG A 643 -3.17 -19.88 7.80
CA ARG A 643 -4.57 -19.65 8.10
C ARG A 643 -5.16 -20.91 8.72
N LEU A 644 -5.90 -20.73 9.80
CA LEU A 644 -6.75 -21.77 10.35
C LEU A 644 -8.20 -21.43 10.08
N SER A 645 -8.99 -22.44 9.77
CA SER A 645 -10.43 -22.31 9.55
C SER A 645 -11.19 -23.52 10.06
N ALA A 646 -12.40 -23.28 10.54
CA ALA A 646 -13.34 -24.29 10.95
C ALA A 646 -14.74 -23.87 10.55
N SER A 647 -15.53 -24.79 10.01
CA SER A 647 -16.90 -24.53 9.64
C SER A 647 -17.86 -25.54 10.24
N GLN A 648 -19.07 -25.08 10.54
CA GLN A 648 -20.16 -25.92 11.02
C GLN A 648 -21.50 -25.40 10.50
N THR A 649 -22.43 -26.31 10.25
CA THR A 649 -23.82 -25.97 9.99
C THR A 649 -24.62 -25.96 11.29
N VAL A 650 -25.40 -24.91 11.49
CA VAL A 650 -26.26 -24.72 12.67
C VAL A 650 -27.68 -24.35 12.26
N ILE A 651 -28.63 -24.60 13.17
CA ILE A 651 -30.04 -24.31 12.98
C ILE A 651 -30.41 -23.11 13.87
N SER A 652 -31.22 -22.18 13.35
CA SER A 652 -31.68 -21.02 14.14
C SER A 652 -32.49 -21.43 15.38
N GLY A 653 -32.43 -20.59 16.42
CA GLY A 653 -33.20 -20.74 17.65
C GLY A 653 -32.54 -21.62 18.73
N GLY A 654 -31.60 -22.50 18.35
CA GLY A 654 -30.85 -23.34 19.28
C GLY A 654 -29.52 -22.72 19.74
N GLU A 655 -29.11 -23.02 20.97
CA GLU A 655 -27.74 -22.79 21.43
C GLU A 655 -26.81 -23.84 20.81
N ALA A 656 -25.66 -23.39 20.31
CA ALA A 656 -24.63 -24.22 19.70
C ALA A 656 -23.29 -24.05 20.43
N LEU A 657 -22.51 -25.13 20.43
CA LEU A 657 -21.15 -25.16 20.95
C LEU A 657 -20.23 -25.66 19.84
N LEU A 658 -19.26 -24.84 19.46
CA LEU A 658 -18.20 -25.18 18.53
C LEU A 658 -16.88 -25.26 19.29
N VAL A 659 -16.26 -26.43 19.35
CA VAL A 659 -14.93 -26.60 19.95
C VAL A 659 -13.91 -26.83 18.85
N LEU A 660 -12.96 -25.91 18.70
CA LEU A 660 -11.85 -25.99 17.76
C LEU A 660 -10.71 -26.79 18.39
N ASP A 661 -10.23 -27.83 17.70
CA ASP A 661 -9.02 -28.56 18.07
C ASP A 661 -7.78 -27.92 17.42
N LEU A 662 -7.06 -27.14 18.21
CA LEU A 662 -5.84 -26.43 17.82
C LEU A 662 -4.57 -27.26 18.05
N SER A 663 -4.67 -28.52 18.48
CA SER A 663 -3.49 -29.35 18.77
C SER A 663 -2.56 -29.58 17.56
N GLY A 664 -3.09 -29.44 16.34
CA GLY A 664 -2.33 -29.50 15.09
C GLY A 664 -1.83 -28.15 14.56
N TYR A 665 -2.10 -27.04 15.26
CA TYR A 665 -1.76 -25.70 14.80
C TYR A 665 -0.39 -25.25 15.34
N ALA A 666 0.61 -25.21 14.46
CA ALA A 666 2.01 -25.04 14.86
C ALA A 666 2.42 -23.58 15.16
N ASN A 667 1.78 -22.59 14.52
CA ASN A 667 2.16 -21.18 14.69
C ASN A 667 1.71 -20.62 16.05
N GLU A 668 0.75 -21.27 16.75
CA GLU A 668 0.26 -20.95 18.11
C GLU A 668 -0.22 -19.50 18.34
N LEU A 669 -0.07 -18.59 17.37
CA LEU A 669 -0.34 -17.16 17.41
C LEU A 669 -1.43 -16.79 16.40
N THR A 670 -2.17 -15.72 16.69
CA THR A 670 -3.18 -15.20 15.79
C THR A 670 -3.33 -13.70 15.94
N ASP A 671 -3.34 -12.97 14.82
CA ASP A 671 -3.51 -11.52 14.78
C ASP A 671 -4.99 -11.11 14.90
N SER A 672 -5.89 -12.00 14.49
CA SER A 672 -7.33 -11.75 14.53
C SER A 672 -8.18 -13.02 14.48
N TRP A 673 -9.36 -12.96 15.08
CA TRP A 673 -10.44 -13.91 14.83
C TRP A 673 -11.51 -13.29 13.95
N LYS A 674 -11.95 -14.05 12.96
CA LYS A 674 -13.08 -13.70 12.11
C LYS A 674 -14.16 -14.76 12.21
N ILE A 675 -15.37 -14.31 12.52
CA ILE A 675 -16.56 -15.16 12.57
C ILE A 675 -17.47 -14.73 11.42
N SER A 676 -17.60 -15.60 10.44
CA SER A 676 -18.39 -15.39 9.23
C SER A 676 -19.62 -16.26 9.27
N VAL A 677 -20.79 -15.68 9.04
CA VAL A 677 -22.07 -16.39 9.10
C VAL A 677 -22.87 -16.12 7.83
N ARG A 678 -23.46 -17.15 7.24
CA ARG A 678 -24.39 -17.00 6.11
C ARG A 678 -25.57 -17.95 6.21
N SER A 679 -26.70 -17.53 5.65
CA SER A 679 -27.85 -18.41 5.41
C SER A 679 -27.55 -19.35 4.24
N LEU A 680 -27.75 -20.65 4.44
CA LEU A 680 -27.58 -21.67 3.40
C LEU A 680 -28.83 -21.86 2.56
N ASP A 681 -30.00 -21.63 3.13
CA ASP A 681 -31.29 -21.73 2.47
C ASP A 681 -31.76 -20.41 1.84
N GLY A 682 -31.02 -19.31 2.07
CA GLY A 682 -31.34 -17.96 1.58
C GLY A 682 -32.61 -17.37 2.21
N SER A 683 -33.13 -17.98 3.28
CA SER A 683 -34.42 -17.62 3.87
C SER A 683 -34.34 -16.46 4.86
N ALA A 684 -33.15 -16.11 5.33
CA ALA A 684 -32.93 -15.08 6.33
C ALA A 684 -32.06 -13.94 5.78
N GLU A 685 -32.70 -12.83 5.42
CA GLU A 685 -32.02 -11.58 5.03
C GLU A 685 -31.49 -10.83 6.27
N GLU A 686 -32.23 -10.89 7.39
CA GLU A 686 -31.81 -10.33 8.68
C GLU A 686 -31.76 -11.41 9.76
N PHE A 687 -30.66 -11.43 10.51
CA PHE A 687 -30.45 -12.36 11.61
C PHE A 687 -29.49 -11.80 12.67
N PHE A 688 -29.48 -12.42 13.83
CA PHE A 688 -28.65 -12.02 14.97
C PHE A 688 -27.73 -13.17 15.35
N VAL A 689 -26.47 -12.85 15.60
CA VAL A 689 -25.48 -13.79 16.15
C VAL A 689 -25.15 -13.34 17.56
N SER A 690 -25.39 -14.20 18.55
CA SER A 690 -25.05 -13.95 19.96
C SER A 690 -23.94 -14.89 20.39
N ILE A 691 -22.80 -14.35 20.84
CA ILE A 691 -21.64 -15.12 21.33
C ILE A 691 -21.51 -14.90 22.84
N TYR A 692 -21.45 -15.97 23.62
CA TYR A 692 -21.52 -15.91 25.09
C TYR A 692 -20.17 -15.90 25.76
N ASP A 693 -19.38 -16.96 25.56
CA ASP A 693 -18.04 -17.10 26.13
C ASP A 693 -17.13 -17.72 25.09
N ILE A 694 -15.87 -17.29 25.07
CA ILE A 694 -14.79 -17.92 24.30
C ILE A 694 -13.76 -18.42 25.31
N VAL A 695 -13.73 -19.74 25.47
CA VAL A 695 -12.99 -20.40 26.56
C VAL A 695 -11.97 -21.36 25.97
N GLY A 696 -10.71 -21.18 26.36
CA GLY A 696 -9.64 -22.13 26.08
C GLY A 696 -9.53 -23.18 27.18
N TYR A 697 -9.32 -24.44 26.80
CA TYR A 697 -9.16 -25.55 27.72
C TYR A 697 -7.75 -26.14 27.62
N SER A 698 -7.14 -26.39 28.78
CA SER A 698 -5.81 -27.00 28.89
C SER A 698 -5.87 -28.42 29.44
N MET A 699 -5.11 -29.31 28.83
CA MET A 699 -4.88 -30.67 29.34
C MET A 699 -3.73 -30.73 30.35
N GLU A 700 -2.91 -29.67 30.44
CA GLU A 700 -1.65 -29.68 31.17
C GLU A 700 -1.72 -28.92 32.49
N TYR A 701 -2.33 -27.73 32.47
CA TYR A 701 -2.35 -26.76 33.58
C TYR A 701 -3.74 -26.65 34.21
N ASP A 702 -3.79 -26.43 35.53
CA ASP A 702 -5.01 -25.97 36.19
C ASP A 702 -5.31 -24.50 35.83
N SER A 703 -6.54 -24.02 36.10
CA SER A 703 -6.98 -22.69 35.67
C SER A 703 -6.11 -21.54 36.23
N GLN A 704 -5.55 -21.68 37.43
CA GLN A 704 -4.73 -20.63 38.03
C GLN A 704 -3.34 -20.56 37.37
N ALA A 705 -2.70 -21.71 37.17
CA ALA A 705 -1.43 -21.82 36.46
C ALA A 705 -1.59 -21.40 34.98
N LEU A 706 -2.68 -21.82 34.34
CA LEU A 706 -3.01 -21.47 32.96
C LEU A 706 -3.13 -19.96 32.77
N ALA A 707 -3.92 -19.28 33.62
CA ALA A 707 -4.07 -17.83 33.57
C ALA A 707 -2.72 -17.11 33.75
N SER A 708 -1.90 -17.58 34.70
CA SER A 708 -0.58 -17.00 34.93
C SER A 708 0.35 -17.14 33.73
N ASN A 709 0.31 -18.28 33.04
CA ASN A 709 1.13 -18.55 31.85
C ASN A 709 0.68 -17.73 30.63
N ILE A 710 -0.63 -17.58 30.42
CA ILE A 710 -1.18 -16.78 29.31
C ILE A 710 -0.82 -15.30 29.50
N GLU A 711 -0.98 -14.75 30.71
CA GLU A 711 -0.62 -13.36 30.97
C GLU A 711 0.89 -13.10 30.84
N ALA A 712 1.73 -14.05 31.28
CA ALA A 712 3.17 -13.97 31.08
C ALA A 712 3.55 -13.99 29.58
N GLU A 713 2.84 -14.77 28.77
CA GLU A 713 3.08 -14.86 27.33
C GLU A 713 2.64 -13.59 26.60
N ARG A 714 1.49 -13.00 26.98
CA ARG A 714 1.04 -11.69 26.46
C ARG A 714 2.07 -10.59 26.72
N LEU A 715 2.63 -10.55 27.93
CA LEU A 715 3.71 -9.61 28.27
C LEU A 715 4.96 -9.85 27.42
N ARG A 716 5.37 -11.12 27.26
CA ARG A 716 6.52 -11.50 26.43
C ARG A 716 6.37 -11.05 24.97
N ILE A 717 5.19 -11.24 24.38
CA ILE A 717 4.90 -10.85 22.99
C ILE A 717 4.94 -9.33 22.84
N ARG A 718 4.31 -8.61 23.77
CA ARG A 718 4.33 -7.14 23.79
C ARG A 718 5.76 -6.58 23.88
N ASP A 719 6.56 -7.10 24.81
CA ASP A 719 7.93 -6.65 25.00
C ASP A 719 8.78 -6.88 23.74
N GLN A 720 8.55 -7.99 23.00
CA GLN A 720 9.24 -8.26 21.74
C GLN A 720 8.84 -7.31 20.61
N ALA A 721 7.55 -7.00 20.50
CA ALA A 721 7.04 -6.08 19.49
C ALA A 721 7.58 -4.66 19.72
N ASP A 722 7.59 -4.19 20.96
CA ASP A 722 8.09 -2.85 21.31
C ASP A 722 9.61 -2.70 21.00
N ILE A 723 10.40 -3.76 21.24
CA ILE A 723 11.83 -3.78 20.86
C ILE A 723 12.01 -3.71 19.33
N SER A 724 11.18 -4.43 18.57
CA SER A 724 11.26 -4.41 17.10
C SER A 724 10.84 -3.08 16.47
N ALA A 725 9.91 -2.36 17.10
CA ALA A 725 9.51 -1.01 16.71
C ALA A 725 10.62 0.03 16.97
N ASP A 726 11.36 -0.11 18.06
CA ASP A 726 12.51 0.75 18.38
C ASP A 726 13.72 0.49 17.46
N GLU A 727 13.93 -0.74 17.00
CA GLU A 727 14.99 -1.07 16.05
C GLU A 727 14.66 -0.62 14.61
N SER A 728 13.39 -0.67 14.21
CA SER A 728 12.92 -0.24 12.88
C SER A 728 12.75 1.28 12.74
N SER A 729 12.48 1.99 13.84
CA SER A 729 12.51 3.47 13.89
C SER A 729 13.93 4.05 14.03
N GLY A 730 14.96 3.21 13.86
CA GLY A 730 16.39 3.50 13.95
C GLY A 730 16.96 4.45 12.89
N SER A 731 16.36 5.62 12.69
CA SER A 731 17.09 6.82 12.30
C SER A 731 16.94 7.85 13.43
N THR A 732 18.08 8.28 13.99
CA THR A 732 18.27 9.39 14.96
C THR A 732 18.58 9.04 16.44
N ILE A 733 18.18 7.89 17.02
CA ILE A 733 18.46 7.61 18.46
C ILE A 733 19.83 6.94 18.73
N GLY A 734 20.43 6.27 17.73
CA GLY A 734 21.74 5.59 17.85
C GLY A 734 22.93 6.52 18.20
N ILE A 735 22.77 7.84 18.07
CA ILE A 735 23.80 8.82 18.44
C ILE A 735 23.72 9.20 19.93
N ILE A 736 22.54 9.16 20.57
CA ILE A 736 22.39 9.57 21.97
C ILE A 736 22.86 8.47 22.94
N ILE A 737 22.60 7.19 22.64
CA ILE A 737 23.06 6.08 23.49
C ILE A 737 24.58 5.88 23.37
N THR A 738 25.15 6.11 22.18
CA THR A 738 26.62 6.05 22.00
C THR A 738 27.31 7.20 22.73
N ILE A 739 26.71 8.40 22.79
CA ILE A 739 27.23 9.54 23.58
C ILE A 739 27.06 9.29 25.09
N ALA A 740 25.96 8.70 25.55
CA ALA A 740 25.78 8.36 26.97
C ALA A 740 26.79 7.30 27.45
N ILE A 741 27.10 6.29 26.62
CA ILE A 741 28.12 5.29 26.92
C ILE A 741 29.54 5.89 26.83
N LEU A 742 29.80 6.87 25.94
CA LEU A 742 31.07 7.59 25.90
C LEU A 742 31.26 8.56 27.09
N VAL A 743 30.20 9.19 27.58
CA VAL A 743 30.26 10.11 28.75
C VAL A 743 30.42 9.33 30.05
N ILE A 744 29.84 8.13 30.17
CA ILE A 744 30.08 7.25 31.33
C ILE A 744 31.48 6.62 31.28
N SER A 745 32.05 6.35 30.10
CA SER A 745 33.42 5.83 29.98
C SER A 745 34.52 6.89 30.03
N LEU A 746 34.20 8.18 29.83
CA LEU A 746 35.10 9.31 30.11
C LEU A 746 35.00 9.83 31.57
N GLY A 747 33.86 9.61 32.24
CA GLY A 747 33.63 10.04 33.64
C GLY A 747 34.33 9.20 34.72
N VAL A 748 34.84 8.01 34.40
CA VAL A 748 35.56 7.13 35.35
C VAL A 748 37.10 7.28 35.25
N GLY A 749 37.59 8.16 34.37
CA GLY A 749 39.02 8.33 34.09
C GLY A 749 39.76 9.49 34.76
N VAL A 750 39.13 10.30 35.64
CA VAL A 750 39.76 11.51 36.23
C VAL A 750 39.70 11.53 37.77
N PHE A 751 39.55 10.38 38.43
CA PHE A 751 39.60 10.29 39.90
C PHE A 751 40.84 9.57 40.44
N VAL A 752 42.04 9.91 39.95
CA VAL A 752 43.30 9.62 40.66
C VAL A 752 44.30 10.75 40.39
N CYS A 753 44.87 11.29 41.47
CA CYS A 753 45.95 12.31 41.57
C CYS A 753 45.54 13.78 41.68
N ILE A 754 44.95 14.17 42.83
CA ILE A 754 45.35 15.42 43.49
C ILE A 754 45.77 15.07 44.93
N ARG A 755 47.07 15.15 45.20
CA ARG A 755 47.65 15.13 46.55
C ARG A 755 47.30 16.44 47.26
N PRO A 756 46.90 16.43 48.53
CA PRO A 756 47.01 17.61 49.38
C PRO A 756 48.39 17.63 50.05
N ASN A 757 49.04 18.78 50.06
CA ASN A 757 50.14 19.07 50.96
C ASN A 757 49.85 20.39 51.68
N ASP A 758 49.78 20.28 53.00
CA ASP A 758 50.00 21.24 54.08
C ASP A 758 49.26 22.59 54.10
N ASN A 759 48.49 22.80 55.18
CA ASN A 759 48.83 23.83 56.15
C ASN A 759 48.07 23.62 57.47
N GLU A 760 48.85 23.36 58.52
CA GLU A 760 48.49 23.66 59.91
C GLU A 760 48.34 25.18 60.06
N ASN A 761 47.26 25.64 60.70
CA ASN A 761 47.36 26.63 61.77
C ASN A 761 46.05 26.78 62.54
N GLU A 762 46.24 26.85 63.86
CA GLU A 762 45.32 27.05 64.96
C GLU A 762 44.35 28.24 64.79
N ARG A 763 43.08 28.08 65.25
CA ARG A 763 42.52 28.74 66.45
C ARG A 763 40.98 28.71 66.48
N ASP A 764 40.49 28.14 67.58
CA ASP A 764 39.46 28.62 68.51
C ASP A 764 38.03 29.01 68.08
N THR A 765 37.13 28.57 68.97
CA THR A 765 35.84 29.15 69.43
C THR A 765 34.62 28.93 68.53
N GLU A 766 33.64 28.14 68.99
CA GLU A 766 32.43 28.57 69.76
C GLU A 766 31.49 29.37 68.85
N GLU A 767 30.18 29.26 68.84
CA GLU A 767 29.15 28.48 69.50
C GLU A 767 27.87 28.95 68.78
N ASP A 768 26.85 28.10 68.80
CA ASP A 768 25.45 28.51 68.90
C ASP A 768 24.62 29.10 67.73
N THR A 769 23.49 28.41 67.57
CA THR A 769 22.12 28.92 67.40
C THR A 769 21.62 29.40 66.03
N SER A 770 20.79 28.51 65.49
CA SER A 770 19.35 28.73 65.27
C SER A 770 18.89 29.49 64.04
N ASN A 771 18.01 28.79 63.31
CA ASN A 771 16.70 29.25 62.86
C ASN A 771 16.65 30.57 62.08
N LYS A 772 16.43 30.50 60.77
CA LYS A 772 15.07 30.53 60.20
C LYS A 772 15.09 30.42 58.67
N ASP A 773 14.00 29.81 58.21
CA ASP A 773 13.43 29.68 56.86
C ASP A 773 14.03 28.65 55.90
#